data_AF-A0A8T3M6S8-F1
#
_entry.id   AF-A0A8T3M6S8-F1
#
_cell.length_a   1.000
_cell.length_b   1.000
_cell.length_c   1.000
_cell.angle_alpha   90.00
_cell.angle_beta   90.00
_cell.angle_gamma   90.00
#
_symmetry.space_group_name_H-M   'P 1'
#
loop_
_entity.id
_entity.type
_entity.pdbx_description
1 polymer ?
#
loop_
_entity_poly.entity_id
_entity_poly.type
_entity_poly.pdbx_seq_one_letter_code
_entity_poly.pdbx_strand_id
1 'polypeptide(L)'
;MTTEQLRPSAPTEIQLPIEGMTCASCVNRIERFLNKTEGVETATVNLATEMATIRYLPDVAAREDLVGAVEAAGYDVRAVKPSNPAAAPVSLLDELSADDVERRGEERSLLRQALSSIAVAAAIMVAMFVPQTSVPMETINWLALLPATIVQAWAGRRFYRAAWRAARHRSANMDTLVAVGTSAAWLYSVVVTLVPDAIHEAGLHPETYFDSSTIIIGLVLLGRWLEHRAKTSTTGAIRRLVGLQATTARRVMDGREEDVALETVTVGDLLRVRPGEKVPVDGVVVEGASAVDASMLTGEAIPVEVTPGTEVIGATLNTTGTFVMRATRVGRDTALARIVDLVSRAQGSKAPIQRLADRIAEVFVPIVLVVAAGTSLVWLVFGPEPRITLALTAFIGVVVIACPCAMGLATPTAIMVGTGRGAEAGILIRGGEALEIAHRVDTVVLDKTGTLTLGRPTVAEVLVAPGFVVRDVLDLAGALERASEHPLGAAIVARANHDELGFGRVTDFAAVIGGGVTGTVATDAGPREVIVGNRRLLEGRGVDLAPLTDAIEAAATAGRTIAIVVVDGVAAGVLSISDPVKAEAQAAVRELANAGIEVWLVTGDARATAEAVARQVGIPAHNVVAETLPADKAAIVERLQARGRTVAMVGDGINDAPALAQADLGIAIGTGADVAIEASDITLIGGDPRGVPAAIGLSRATMTVIRQNLFWAFAYNVLLIPVAMGALYPFFGITLSPALAAGAMALSSVSVVANSLRLRRYDARPDAVHRVGPRGALGHLREAWFLGVIALASLGLAGGVMAADTIIDANATKLQVTARNVAFMPADVRVRAGETVVLEFTNGDPVFHDWEVVGLANVDAGARPDQTQRIRFTIDRPGTYVVECTVEGHAEAGMVGTLVVEVID
;
A
#
# COMPACT_ATOMS: atom_id res chain seq x y z
N MET A 1 -47.60 -31.14 7.19
CA MET A 1 -46.97 -29.80 7.19
C MET A 1 -45.70 -29.93 6.38
N THR A 2 -45.68 -29.24 5.25
CA THR A 2 -44.61 -29.25 4.25
C THR A 2 -43.35 -28.62 4.82
N THR A 3 -42.22 -29.29 4.56
CA THR A 3 -40.85 -28.75 4.62
C THR A 3 -40.74 -27.50 3.76
N GLU A 4 -41.02 -26.34 4.35
CA GLU A 4 -40.64 -25.06 3.80
C GLU A 4 -39.13 -24.92 4.03
N GLN A 5 -38.40 -25.06 2.92
CA GLN A 5 -36.95 -24.96 2.85
C GLN A 5 -36.53 -23.60 3.41
N LEU A 6 -35.86 -23.60 4.56
CA LEU A 6 -34.97 -22.52 5.00
C LEU A 6 -33.97 -22.30 3.87
N ARG A 7 -34.20 -21.27 3.04
CA ARG A 7 -33.15 -20.73 2.19
C ARG A 7 -32.07 -20.21 3.14
N PRO A 8 -30.79 -20.61 3.00
CA PRO A 8 -29.73 -20.01 3.80
C PRO A 8 -29.73 -18.50 3.57
N SER A 9 -29.64 -17.71 4.64
CA SER A 9 -29.45 -16.27 4.52
C SER A 9 -28.22 -15.97 3.65
N ALA A 10 -28.31 -14.91 2.85
CA ALA A 10 -27.17 -14.47 2.05
C ALA A 10 -26.03 -14.07 3.00
N PRO A 11 -24.77 -14.45 2.71
CA PRO A 11 -23.62 -14.04 3.49
C PRO A 11 -23.61 -12.52 3.65
N THR A 12 -23.46 -12.05 4.88
CA THR A 12 -23.43 -10.63 5.21
C THR A 12 -22.01 -10.25 5.62
N GLU A 13 -21.60 -9.03 5.29
CA GLU A 13 -20.30 -8.48 5.66
C GLU A 13 -20.43 -7.61 6.91
N ILE A 14 -19.54 -7.81 7.89
CA ILE A 14 -19.40 -6.93 9.06
C ILE A 14 -17.94 -6.51 9.20
N GLN A 15 -17.75 -5.26 9.64
CA GLN A 15 -16.45 -4.73 9.97
C GLN A 15 -16.31 -4.53 11.48
N LEU A 16 -15.25 -5.08 12.06
CA LEU A 16 -14.93 -4.96 13.47
C LEU A 16 -13.60 -4.20 13.63
N PRO A 17 -13.58 -3.03 14.30
CA PRO A 17 -12.32 -2.36 14.63
C PRO A 17 -11.59 -3.14 15.73
N ILE A 18 -10.33 -3.50 15.50
CA ILE A 18 -9.55 -4.34 16.40
C ILE A 18 -8.47 -3.51 17.09
N GLU A 19 -8.42 -3.58 18.42
CA GLU A 19 -7.46 -2.86 19.24
C GLU A 19 -6.20 -3.70 19.54
N GLY A 20 -5.04 -3.05 19.56
CA GLY A 20 -3.79 -3.65 20.03
C GLY A 20 -3.06 -4.52 19.01
N MET A 21 -3.41 -4.43 17.72
CA MET A 21 -2.65 -5.01 16.61
C MET A 21 -1.41 -4.17 16.30
N THR A 22 -0.24 -4.80 16.23
CA THR A 22 1.04 -4.07 16.13
C THR A 22 1.96 -4.59 15.03
N CYS A 23 1.68 -5.75 14.47
CA CYS A 23 2.50 -6.37 13.45
C CYS A 23 1.70 -7.40 12.65
N ALA A 24 2.26 -7.87 11.54
CA ALA A 24 1.60 -8.83 10.67
C ALA A 24 1.25 -10.16 11.35
N SER A 25 2.04 -10.60 12.34
CA SER A 25 1.73 -11.82 13.09
C SER A 25 0.42 -11.71 13.89
N CYS A 26 0.05 -10.51 14.34
CA CYS A 26 -1.23 -10.25 15.00
C CYS A 26 -2.40 -10.52 14.05
N VAL A 27 -2.26 -10.01 12.83
CA VAL A 27 -3.27 -10.08 11.78
C VAL A 27 -3.57 -11.54 11.41
N ASN A 28 -2.54 -12.33 11.10
CA ASN A 28 -2.70 -13.74 10.73
C ASN A 28 -3.28 -14.59 11.86
N ARG A 29 -3.03 -14.20 13.11
CA ARG A 29 -3.63 -14.86 14.27
C ARG A 29 -5.12 -14.60 14.33
N ILE A 30 -5.55 -13.34 14.26
CA ILE A 30 -6.97 -12.98 14.30
C ILE A 30 -7.72 -13.63 13.14
N GLU A 31 -7.17 -13.57 11.92
CA GLU A 31 -7.74 -14.26 10.74
C GLU A 31 -7.87 -15.76 10.96
N ARG A 32 -6.85 -16.43 11.54
CA ARG A 32 -6.93 -17.87 11.83
C ARG A 32 -8.03 -18.21 12.83
N PHE A 33 -8.32 -17.35 13.80
CA PHE A 33 -9.40 -17.58 14.76
C PHE A 33 -10.76 -17.30 14.13
N LEU A 34 -10.92 -16.16 13.45
CA LEU A 34 -12.16 -15.79 12.76
C LEU A 34 -12.55 -16.79 11.66
N ASN A 35 -11.61 -17.21 10.81
CA ASN A 35 -11.87 -18.20 9.75
C ASN A 35 -12.13 -19.62 10.31
N LYS A 36 -11.90 -19.86 11.61
CA LYS A 36 -12.26 -21.12 12.27
C LYS A 36 -13.62 -21.05 12.96
N THR A 37 -14.19 -19.87 13.11
CA THR A 37 -15.52 -19.69 13.68
C THR A 37 -16.56 -20.25 12.70
N GLU A 38 -17.44 -21.11 13.21
CA GLU A 38 -18.52 -21.70 12.41
C GLU A 38 -19.42 -20.60 11.85
N GLY A 39 -19.81 -20.67 10.57
CA GLY A 39 -20.59 -19.63 9.91
C GLY A 39 -19.78 -18.50 9.27
N VAL A 40 -18.46 -18.43 9.49
CA VAL A 40 -17.58 -17.49 8.77
C VAL A 40 -17.09 -18.12 7.47
N GLU A 41 -17.33 -17.46 6.33
CA GLU A 41 -16.79 -17.90 5.04
C GLU A 41 -15.38 -17.36 4.81
N THR A 42 -15.21 -16.06 5.07
CA THR A 42 -13.92 -15.38 4.90
C THR A 42 -13.77 -14.27 5.92
N ALA A 43 -12.65 -14.24 6.61
CA ALA A 43 -12.23 -13.14 7.46
C ALA A 43 -10.86 -12.64 7.01
N THR A 44 -10.78 -11.33 6.78
CA THR A 44 -9.56 -10.61 6.44
C THR A 44 -9.34 -9.50 7.45
N VAL A 45 -8.09 -9.30 7.85
CA VAL A 45 -7.75 -8.28 8.85
C VAL A 45 -6.69 -7.36 8.25
N ASN A 46 -6.87 -6.06 8.45
CA ASN A 46 -5.96 -5.05 7.93
C ASN A 46 -5.25 -4.32 9.07
N LEU A 47 -3.91 -4.33 9.03
CA LEU A 47 -3.08 -3.66 10.04
C LEU A 47 -3.01 -2.13 9.85
N ALA A 48 -3.21 -1.62 8.65
CA ALA A 48 -3.13 -0.19 8.36
C ALA A 48 -4.40 0.55 8.79
N THR A 49 -5.57 -0.07 8.62
CA THR A 49 -6.87 0.47 9.05
C THR A 49 -7.29 0.00 10.44
N GLU A 50 -6.60 -1.02 10.98
CA GLU A 50 -6.97 -1.68 12.25
C GLU A 50 -8.38 -2.30 12.24
N MET A 51 -8.85 -2.75 11.06
CA MET A 51 -10.19 -3.31 10.87
C MET A 51 -10.12 -4.78 10.46
N ALA A 52 -11.05 -5.59 10.98
CA ALA A 52 -11.36 -6.92 10.50
C ALA A 52 -12.64 -6.88 9.65
N THR A 53 -12.56 -7.32 8.40
CA THR A 53 -13.69 -7.47 7.49
C THR A 53 -14.06 -8.95 7.38
N ILE A 54 -15.29 -9.27 7.75
CA ILE A 54 -15.74 -10.65 7.95
C ILE A 54 -17.02 -10.88 7.15
N ARG A 55 -16.98 -11.87 6.25
CA ARG A 55 -18.15 -12.40 5.54
C ARG A 55 -18.65 -13.63 6.27
N TYR A 56 -19.86 -13.56 6.80
CA TYR A 56 -20.44 -14.60 7.67
C TYR A 56 -21.93 -14.81 7.38
N LEU A 57 -22.43 -15.96 7.78
CA LEU A 57 -23.85 -16.32 7.75
C LEU A 57 -24.50 -15.86 9.07
N PRO A 58 -25.38 -14.85 9.05
CA PRO A 58 -25.98 -14.30 10.27
C PRO A 58 -26.80 -15.30 11.08
N ASP A 59 -27.33 -16.35 10.42
CA ASP A 59 -28.08 -17.41 11.08
C ASP A 59 -27.20 -18.40 11.86
N VAL A 60 -25.88 -18.39 11.62
CA VAL A 60 -24.92 -19.37 12.16
C VAL A 60 -23.94 -18.72 13.15
N ALA A 61 -23.51 -17.49 12.90
CA ALA A 61 -22.62 -16.75 13.79
C ALA A 61 -23.22 -15.39 14.14
N ALA A 62 -23.28 -15.06 15.43
CA ALA A 62 -23.63 -13.72 15.89
C ALA A 62 -22.40 -12.83 16.00
N ARG A 63 -22.60 -11.50 16.09
CA ARG A 63 -21.51 -10.55 16.29
C ARG A 63 -20.69 -10.89 17.54
N GLU A 64 -21.34 -11.35 18.60
CA GLU A 64 -20.72 -11.76 19.86
C GLU A 64 -19.75 -12.93 19.67
N ASP A 65 -20.06 -13.89 18.79
CA ASP A 65 -19.19 -15.03 18.48
C ASP A 65 -17.93 -14.56 17.73
N LEU A 66 -18.09 -13.58 16.84
CA LEU A 66 -16.98 -12.96 16.11
C LEU A 66 -16.07 -12.16 17.05
N VAL A 67 -16.66 -11.38 17.97
CA VAL A 67 -15.91 -10.65 19.02
C VAL A 67 -15.19 -11.65 19.93
N GLY A 68 -15.87 -12.71 20.37
CA GLY A 68 -15.28 -13.77 21.17
C GLY A 68 -14.11 -14.48 20.48
N ALA A 69 -14.16 -14.64 19.16
CA ALA A 69 -13.04 -15.18 18.39
C ALA A 69 -11.83 -14.22 18.35
N VAL A 70 -12.07 -12.90 18.28
CA VAL A 70 -11.02 -11.87 18.38
C VAL A 70 -10.40 -11.86 19.78
N GLU A 71 -11.21 -11.95 20.82
CA GLU A 71 -10.76 -12.02 22.22
C GLU A 71 -9.98 -13.30 22.50
N ALA A 72 -10.42 -14.44 21.95
CA ALA A 72 -9.70 -15.71 22.02
C ALA A 72 -8.35 -15.67 21.29
N ALA A 73 -8.23 -14.82 20.26
CA ALA A 73 -6.97 -14.50 19.60
C ALA A 73 -6.07 -13.55 20.43
N GLY A 74 -6.59 -12.96 21.51
CA GLY A 74 -5.86 -12.08 22.43
C GLY A 74 -5.93 -10.59 22.08
N TYR A 75 -6.98 -10.16 21.37
CA TYR A 75 -7.20 -8.77 20.96
C TYR A 75 -8.60 -8.30 21.37
N ASP A 76 -8.80 -6.99 21.44
CA ASP A 76 -10.08 -6.40 21.83
C ASP A 76 -10.78 -5.77 20.61
N VAL A 77 -12.10 -5.63 20.64
CA VAL A 77 -12.87 -4.94 19.58
C VAL A 77 -13.31 -3.57 20.10
N ARG A 78 -12.94 -2.49 19.39
CA ARG A 78 -13.31 -1.13 19.79
C ARG A 78 -14.82 -0.94 19.71
N ALA A 79 -15.42 -0.28 20.71
CA ALA A 79 -16.86 -0.06 20.76
C ALA A 79 -17.31 0.92 19.66
N VAL A 80 -17.84 0.40 18.54
CA VAL A 80 -18.50 1.23 17.52
C VAL A 80 -19.83 1.70 18.10
N LYS A 81 -20.04 3.01 18.27
CA LYS A 81 -21.36 3.56 18.58
C LYS A 81 -22.34 3.07 17.50
N PRO A 82 -23.49 2.45 17.85
CA PRO A 82 -24.44 1.99 16.86
C PRO A 82 -24.93 3.19 16.05
N SER A 83 -24.65 3.19 14.75
CA SER A 83 -25.25 4.11 13.79
C SER A 83 -26.74 3.79 13.73
N ASN A 84 -27.56 4.71 14.23
CA ASN A 84 -29.01 4.63 14.11
C ASN A 84 -29.37 4.67 12.62
N PRO A 85 -30.05 3.65 12.05
CA PRO A 85 -30.39 3.62 10.62
C PRO A 85 -31.35 4.75 10.20
N ALA A 86 -31.94 5.48 11.17
CA ALA A 86 -32.80 6.64 10.93
C ALA A 86 -32.13 8.01 11.19
N ALA A 87 -30.85 8.04 11.58
CA ALA A 87 -30.09 9.29 11.66
C ALA A 87 -29.22 9.40 10.39
N ALA A 88 -29.38 10.50 9.65
CA ALA A 88 -28.55 10.81 8.49
C ALA A 88 -27.05 10.69 8.84
N PRO A 89 -26.19 10.18 7.93
CA PRO A 89 -24.79 9.95 8.24
C PRO A 89 -24.13 11.26 8.67
N VAL A 90 -23.36 11.19 9.76
CA VAL A 90 -22.30 12.13 10.08
C VAL A 90 -21.48 12.35 8.80
N SER A 91 -21.11 13.60 8.46
CA SER A 91 -20.36 13.86 7.24
C SER A 91 -19.12 12.95 7.21
N LEU A 92 -18.82 12.31 6.08
CA LEU A 92 -17.64 11.46 5.92
C LEU A 92 -16.35 12.18 6.35
N LEU A 93 -16.32 13.52 6.24
CA LEU A 93 -15.26 14.39 6.74
C LEU A 93 -15.17 14.43 8.26
N ASP A 94 -16.29 14.43 8.98
CA ASP A 94 -16.34 14.43 10.44
C ASP A 94 -15.93 13.08 11.03
N GLU A 95 -16.31 11.96 10.41
CA GLU A 95 -15.83 10.62 10.80
C GLU A 95 -14.32 10.49 10.57
N LEU A 96 -13.82 10.88 9.39
CA LEU A 96 -12.39 10.87 9.07
C LEU A 96 -11.58 11.80 10.00
N SER A 97 -12.15 12.94 10.39
CA SER A 97 -11.46 13.90 11.26
C SER A 97 -11.46 13.50 12.74
N ALA A 98 -12.49 12.81 13.23
CA ALA A 98 -12.51 12.23 14.57
C ALA A 98 -11.44 11.14 14.73
N ASP A 99 -11.35 10.22 13.76
CA ASP A 99 -10.31 9.19 13.66
C ASP A 99 -8.91 9.81 13.61
N ASP A 100 -8.74 10.92 12.87
CA ASP A 100 -7.48 11.64 12.75
C ASP A 100 -7.03 12.29 14.07
N VAL A 101 -7.96 12.77 14.89
CA VAL A 101 -7.65 13.38 16.20
C VAL A 101 -7.12 12.31 17.16
N GLU A 102 -7.75 11.14 17.19
CA GLU A 102 -7.33 10.01 18.03
C GLU A 102 -5.94 9.49 17.60
N ARG A 103 -5.74 9.27 16.29
CA ARG A 103 -4.45 8.87 15.70
C ARG A 103 -3.31 9.86 16.00
N ARG A 104 -3.59 11.17 16.01
CA ARG A 104 -2.60 12.20 16.39
C ARG A 104 -2.21 12.13 17.87
N GLY A 105 -3.14 11.74 18.74
CA GLY A 105 -2.87 11.51 20.16
C GLY A 105 -1.88 10.39 20.39
N GLU A 106 -2.08 9.26 19.69
CA GLU A 106 -1.17 8.12 19.73
C GLU A 106 0.20 8.44 19.12
N GLU A 107 0.24 9.12 17.97
CA GLU A 107 1.49 9.57 17.34
C GLU A 107 2.34 10.41 18.31
N ARG A 108 1.71 11.37 19.01
CA ARG A 108 2.40 12.19 20.03
C ARG A 108 2.84 11.38 21.24
N SER A 109 2.09 10.35 21.63
CA SER A 109 2.46 9.45 22.72
C SER A 109 3.69 8.62 22.37
N LEU A 110 3.73 8.05 21.15
CA LEU A 110 4.89 7.33 20.61
C LEU A 110 6.13 8.20 20.59
N LEU A 111 6.02 9.42 20.03
CA LEU A 111 7.15 10.32 19.91
C LEU A 111 7.67 10.74 21.28
N ARG A 112 6.79 11.09 22.22
CA ARG A 112 7.21 11.43 23.60
C ARG A 112 7.93 10.30 24.27
N GLN A 113 7.42 9.06 24.17
CA GLN A 113 8.05 7.88 24.74
C GLN A 113 9.40 7.57 24.08
N ALA A 114 9.50 7.69 22.76
CA ALA A 114 10.73 7.50 22.02
C ALA A 114 11.79 8.53 22.43
N LEU A 115 11.44 9.82 22.38
CA LEU A 115 12.35 10.92 22.73
C LEU A 115 12.78 10.87 24.19
N SER A 116 11.87 10.57 25.12
CA SER A 116 12.24 10.43 26.53
C SER A 116 13.18 9.24 26.76
N SER A 117 12.95 8.12 26.08
CA SER A 117 13.82 6.94 26.21
C SER A 117 15.20 7.21 25.63
N ILE A 118 15.27 7.86 24.47
CA ILE A 118 16.54 8.28 23.84
C ILE A 118 17.25 9.33 24.71
N ALA A 119 16.51 10.30 25.28
CA ALA A 119 17.09 11.31 26.16
C ALA A 119 17.65 10.70 27.45
N VAL A 120 16.95 9.74 28.05
CA VAL A 120 17.46 8.97 29.21
C VAL A 120 18.69 8.17 28.82
N ALA A 121 18.67 7.44 27.70
CA ALA A 121 19.83 6.72 27.21
C ALA A 121 21.03 7.64 26.97
N ALA A 122 20.81 8.79 26.34
CA ALA A 122 21.84 9.80 26.11
C ALA A 122 22.37 10.39 27.42
N ALA A 123 21.51 10.63 28.40
CA ALA A 123 21.94 11.09 29.72
C ALA A 123 22.79 10.03 30.45
N ILE A 124 22.42 8.74 30.36
CA ILE A 124 23.22 7.64 30.90
C ILE A 124 24.56 7.57 30.18
N MET A 125 24.58 7.61 28.84
CA MET A 125 25.83 7.64 28.07
C MET A 125 26.71 8.83 28.46
N VAL A 126 26.15 10.05 28.49
CA VAL A 126 26.91 11.26 28.90
C VAL A 126 27.43 11.13 30.33
N ALA A 127 26.65 10.58 31.26
CA ALA A 127 27.10 10.33 32.62
C ALA A 127 28.28 9.34 32.67
N MET A 128 28.28 8.33 31.80
CA MET A 128 29.42 7.41 31.64
C MET A 128 30.65 8.07 30.98
N PHE A 129 30.46 9.19 30.27
CA PHE A 129 31.54 10.01 29.68
C PHE A 129 32.09 11.09 30.62
N VAL A 130 31.43 11.39 31.75
CA VAL A 130 31.99 12.27 32.77
C VAL A 130 33.29 11.63 33.28
N PRO A 131 34.39 12.39 33.47
CA PRO A 131 35.65 11.84 33.96
C PRO A 131 35.40 10.97 35.19
N GLN A 132 35.73 9.68 35.06
CA GLN A 132 35.38 8.67 36.06
C GLN A 132 36.00 8.98 37.44
N THR A 133 37.02 9.83 37.47
CA THR A 133 37.66 10.39 38.67
C THR A 133 36.76 11.28 39.55
N SER A 134 35.59 11.72 39.06
CA SER A 134 34.73 12.69 39.76
C SER A 134 33.47 12.10 40.42
N VAL A 135 32.96 10.95 39.95
CA VAL A 135 31.77 10.29 40.48
C VAL A 135 31.96 8.77 40.41
N PRO A 136 31.85 8.00 41.52
CA PRO A 136 31.99 6.54 41.53
C PRO A 136 31.02 5.84 40.56
N MET A 137 31.48 4.80 39.87
CA MET A 137 30.71 4.07 38.86
C MET A 137 29.47 3.42 39.47
N GLU A 138 29.55 2.97 40.72
CA GLU A 138 28.40 2.49 41.49
C GLU A 138 27.32 3.55 41.63
N THR A 139 27.71 4.81 41.88
CA THR A 139 26.77 5.92 41.98
C THR A 139 26.12 6.20 40.63
N ILE A 140 26.89 6.14 39.53
CA ILE A 140 26.36 6.28 38.17
C ILE A 140 25.36 5.16 37.86
N ASN A 141 25.69 3.90 38.20
CA ASN A 141 24.82 2.74 38.01
C ASN A 141 23.51 2.87 38.81
N TRP A 142 23.58 3.31 40.07
CA TRP A 142 22.41 3.60 40.90
C TRP A 142 21.55 4.75 40.35
N LEU A 143 22.19 5.80 39.84
CA LEU A 143 21.50 6.92 39.19
C LEU A 143 20.85 6.50 37.86
N ALA A 144 21.44 5.56 37.13
CA ALA A 144 20.90 5.02 35.88
C ALA A 144 19.74 4.03 36.10
N LEU A 145 19.76 3.28 37.21
CA LEU A 145 18.77 2.23 37.52
C LEU A 145 17.33 2.74 37.51
N LEU A 146 17.03 3.83 38.23
CA LEU A 146 15.66 4.33 38.35
C LEU A 146 15.10 4.86 37.01
N PRO A 147 15.78 5.78 36.28
CA PRO A 147 15.34 6.23 34.96
C PRO A 147 15.21 5.08 33.95
N ALA A 148 16.17 4.15 33.91
CA ALA A 148 16.12 3.02 33.00
C ALA A 148 14.94 2.08 33.31
N THR A 149 14.66 1.84 34.58
CA THR A 149 13.51 1.04 35.01
C THR A 149 12.18 1.72 34.67
N ILE A 150 12.09 3.06 34.79
CA ILE A 150 10.91 3.82 34.36
C ILE A 150 10.69 3.66 32.85
N VAL A 151 11.74 3.80 32.04
CA VAL A 151 11.66 3.58 30.59
C VAL A 151 11.20 2.15 30.28
N GLN A 152 11.77 1.16 30.95
CA GLN A 152 11.40 -0.25 30.81
C GLN A 152 9.91 -0.49 31.09
N ALA A 153 9.43 0.03 32.23
CA ALA A 153 8.07 -0.23 32.72
C ALA A 153 7.00 0.61 32.01
N TRP A 154 7.31 1.85 31.61
CA TRP A 154 6.37 2.77 30.98
C TRP A 154 6.43 2.72 29.45
N ALA A 155 7.57 3.05 28.86
CA ALA A 155 7.73 3.06 27.40
C ALA A 155 7.76 1.63 26.84
N GLY A 156 8.40 0.72 27.56
CA GLY A 156 8.50 -0.70 27.21
C GLY A 156 7.20 -1.50 27.42
N ARG A 157 6.24 -1.01 28.22
CA ARG A 157 5.01 -1.73 28.62
C ARG A 157 4.29 -2.43 27.46
N ARG A 158 4.25 -1.78 26.31
CA ARG A 158 3.62 -2.27 25.09
C ARG A 158 4.25 -3.57 24.59
N PHE A 159 5.57 -3.66 24.61
CA PHE A 159 6.33 -4.80 24.12
C PHE A 159 6.13 -5.97 25.06
N TYR A 160 6.17 -5.72 26.37
CA TYR A 160 5.89 -6.72 27.41
C TYR A 160 4.47 -7.29 27.30
N ARG A 161 3.45 -6.44 27.16
CA ARG A 161 2.07 -6.89 26.98
C ARG A 161 1.90 -7.71 25.70
N ALA A 162 2.49 -7.26 24.58
CA ALA A 162 2.40 -7.97 23.31
C ALA A 162 3.15 -9.31 23.34
N ALA A 163 4.36 -9.34 23.92
CA ALA A 163 5.16 -10.55 24.08
C ALA A 163 4.48 -11.57 25.01
N TRP A 164 3.90 -11.11 26.13
CA TRP A 164 3.15 -11.97 27.05
C TRP A 164 1.92 -12.58 26.40
N ARG A 165 1.15 -11.78 25.65
CA ARG A 165 0.02 -12.28 24.84
C ARG A 165 0.50 -13.33 23.82
N ALA A 166 1.55 -13.03 23.06
CA ALA A 166 2.10 -13.96 22.08
C ALA A 166 2.54 -15.29 22.72
N ALA A 167 3.22 -15.24 23.87
CA ALA A 167 3.69 -16.40 24.62
C ALA A 167 2.53 -17.25 25.17
N ARG A 168 1.51 -16.63 25.78
CA ARG A 168 0.31 -17.32 26.30
C ARG A 168 -0.36 -18.17 25.23
N HIS A 169 -0.31 -17.71 23.97
CA HIS A 169 -0.89 -18.40 22.83
C HIS A 169 0.15 -19.14 21.96
N ARG A 170 1.30 -19.52 22.52
CA ARG A 170 2.37 -20.33 21.88
C ARG A 170 2.88 -19.78 20.54
N SER A 171 3.10 -18.47 20.47
CA SER A 171 3.76 -17.80 19.34
C SER A 171 4.85 -16.84 19.81
N ALA A 172 5.73 -16.48 18.89
CA ALA A 172 6.69 -15.40 19.08
C ALA A 172 6.50 -14.38 17.95
N ASN A 173 6.74 -13.11 18.26
CA ASN A 173 6.69 -12.02 17.29
C ASN A 173 7.81 -11.02 17.54
N MET A 174 7.84 -9.95 16.74
CA MET A 174 8.82 -8.86 16.87
C MET A 174 8.88 -8.28 18.29
N ASP A 175 7.73 -8.14 18.96
CA ASP A 175 7.66 -7.61 20.32
C ASP A 175 8.29 -8.57 21.33
N THR A 176 8.30 -9.87 21.05
CA THR A 176 9.04 -10.89 21.82
C THR A 176 10.55 -10.64 21.76
N LEU A 177 11.12 -10.36 20.58
CA LEU A 177 12.56 -10.08 20.44
C LEU A 177 12.97 -8.86 21.26
N VAL A 178 12.22 -7.76 21.14
CA VAL A 178 12.49 -6.52 21.87
C VAL A 178 12.35 -6.73 23.38
N ALA A 179 11.28 -7.40 23.83
CA ALA A 179 11.07 -7.67 25.25
C ALA A 179 12.18 -8.54 25.84
N VAL A 180 12.60 -9.60 25.14
CA VAL A 180 13.68 -10.50 25.60
C VAL A 180 15.03 -9.78 25.61
N GLY A 181 15.40 -9.08 24.54
CA GLY A 181 16.69 -8.39 24.44
C GLY A 181 16.83 -7.26 25.48
N THR A 182 15.81 -6.41 25.61
CA THR A 182 15.81 -5.30 26.59
C THR A 182 15.73 -5.81 28.02
N SER A 183 15.00 -6.90 28.29
CA SER A 183 14.98 -7.52 29.62
C SER A 183 16.32 -8.13 29.99
N ALA A 184 16.99 -8.80 29.05
CA ALA A 184 18.30 -9.38 29.31
C ALA A 184 19.34 -8.31 29.67
N ALA A 185 19.37 -7.21 28.89
CA ALA A 185 20.23 -6.05 29.16
C ALA A 185 19.92 -5.41 30.52
N TRP A 186 18.65 -5.13 30.80
CA TRP A 186 18.23 -4.49 32.04
C TRP A 186 18.46 -5.39 33.26
N LEU A 187 18.10 -6.68 33.19
CA LEU A 187 18.25 -7.61 34.31
C LEU A 187 19.72 -7.81 34.69
N TYR A 188 20.60 -7.97 33.70
CA TYR A 188 22.04 -8.02 33.95
C TYR A 188 22.52 -6.76 34.67
N SER A 189 22.11 -5.59 34.17
CA SER A 189 22.49 -4.28 34.74
C SER A 189 22.00 -4.12 36.19
N VAL A 190 20.79 -4.59 36.48
CA VAL A 190 20.22 -4.59 37.85
C VAL A 190 21.05 -5.48 38.77
N VAL A 191 21.38 -6.70 38.33
CA VAL A 191 22.20 -7.63 39.14
C VAL A 191 23.57 -7.02 39.42
N VAL A 192 24.21 -6.44 38.41
CA VAL A 192 25.51 -5.74 38.55
C VAL A 192 25.42 -4.55 39.51
N THR A 193 24.31 -3.81 39.51
CA THR A 193 24.12 -2.66 40.40
C THR A 193 23.82 -3.07 41.84
N LEU A 194 23.10 -4.17 42.05
CA LEU A 194 22.67 -4.61 43.39
C LEU A 194 23.74 -5.40 44.14
N VAL A 195 24.63 -6.09 43.43
CA VAL A 195 25.65 -6.97 44.03
C VAL A 195 27.02 -6.75 43.38
N PRO A 196 27.60 -5.53 43.45
CA PRO A 196 28.86 -5.21 42.77
C PRO A 196 30.04 -6.05 43.29
N ASP A 197 30.10 -6.34 44.59
CA ASP A 197 31.20 -7.11 45.20
C ASP A 197 31.29 -8.53 44.64
N ALA A 198 30.16 -9.23 44.52
CA ALA A 198 30.12 -10.58 43.96
C ALA A 198 30.49 -10.62 42.46
N ILE A 199 30.30 -9.50 41.75
CA ILE A 199 30.67 -9.35 40.33
C ILE A 199 32.17 -9.13 40.19
N HIS A 200 32.77 -8.33 41.07
CA HIS A 200 34.23 -8.17 41.16
C HIS A 200 34.91 -9.48 41.56
N GLU A 201 34.37 -10.22 42.55
CA GLU A 201 34.85 -11.57 42.91
C GLU A 201 34.72 -12.55 41.74
N ALA A 202 33.67 -12.40 40.92
CA ALA A 202 33.49 -13.12 39.68
C ALA A 202 34.42 -12.67 38.54
N GLY A 203 35.33 -11.71 38.79
CA GLY A 203 36.34 -11.22 37.84
C GLY A 203 35.74 -10.46 36.66
N LEU A 204 34.53 -9.93 36.83
CA LEU A 204 33.83 -9.11 35.86
C LEU A 204 33.88 -7.66 36.32
N HIS A 205 34.06 -6.73 35.39
CA HIS A 205 33.80 -5.33 35.69
C HIS A 205 32.29 -5.07 35.78
N PRO A 206 31.85 -4.20 36.70
CA PRO A 206 30.45 -3.81 36.85
C PRO A 206 30.00 -2.85 35.75
N GLU A 207 30.23 -3.21 34.50
CA GLU A 207 29.66 -2.51 33.35
C GLU A 207 28.17 -2.81 33.27
N THR A 208 27.36 -1.75 33.16
CA THR A 208 25.92 -1.87 32.98
C THR A 208 25.52 -1.57 31.54
N TYR A 209 24.38 -2.14 31.14
CA TYR A 209 23.76 -2.00 29.82
C TYR A 209 22.39 -1.29 29.92
N PHE A 210 22.22 -0.40 30.90
CA PHE A 210 21.01 0.40 31.06
C PHE A 210 20.78 1.32 29.85
N ASP A 211 21.86 1.89 29.32
CA ASP A 211 21.90 2.67 28.08
C ASP A 211 21.39 1.85 26.88
N SER A 212 21.83 0.60 26.76
CA SER A 212 21.48 -0.30 25.67
C SER A 212 20.00 -0.69 25.73
N SER A 213 19.47 -1.04 26.91
CA SER A 213 18.04 -1.32 27.06
C SER A 213 17.16 -0.11 26.69
N THR A 214 17.53 1.07 27.21
CA THR A 214 16.75 2.31 27.01
C THR A 214 16.83 2.84 25.58
N ILE A 215 18.00 2.77 24.93
CA ILE A 215 18.17 3.20 23.54
C ILE A 215 17.45 2.26 22.58
N ILE A 216 17.46 0.93 22.82
CA ILE A 216 16.72 -0.03 22.00
C ILE A 216 15.22 0.29 22.05
N ILE A 217 14.65 0.46 23.25
CA ILE A 217 13.23 0.86 23.40
C ILE A 217 12.97 2.16 22.66
N GLY A 218 13.82 3.17 22.86
CA GLY A 218 13.68 4.48 22.22
C GLY A 218 13.70 4.44 20.70
N LEU A 219 14.67 3.75 20.11
CA LEU A 219 14.82 3.63 18.66
C LEU A 219 13.74 2.77 18.01
N VAL A 220 13.30 1.68 18.66
CA VAL A 220 12.17 0.88 18.17
C VAL A 220 10.87 1.67 18.22
N LEU A 221 10.63 2.45 19.29
CA LEU A 221 9.48 3.35 19.39
C LEU A 221 9.55 4.47 18.35
N LEU A 222 10.73 5.03 18.09
CA LEU A 222 10.93 6.01 17.03
C LEU A 222 10.62 5.40 15.66
N GLY A 223 11.07 4.17 15.41
CA GLY A 223 10.74 3.40 14.21
C GLY A 223 9.23 3.20 14.05
N ARG A 224 8.52 2.84 15.13
CA ARG A 224 7.04 2.75 15.14
C ARG A 224 6.33 4.09 14.96
N TRP A 225 6.91 5.17 15.46
CA TRP A 225 6.40 6.52 15.22
C TRP A 225 6.56 6.90 13.74
N LEU A 226 7.73 6.64 13.14
CA LEU A 226 7.98 6.84 11.72
C LEU A 226 7.03 6.00 10.87
N GLU A 227 6.80 4.74 11.26
CA GLU A 227 5.80 3.84 10.69
C GLU A 227 4.40 4.47 10.70
N HIS A 228 3.93 4.87 11.88
CA HIS A 228 2.61 5.45 12.03
C HIS A 228 2.47 6.75 11.21
N ARG A 229 3.46 7.63 11.27
CA ARG A 229 3.49 8.89 10.51
C ARG A 229 3.50 8.65 9.00
N ALA A 230 4.24 7.64 8.53
CA ALA A 230 4.26 7.26 7.13
C ALA A 230 2.89 6.80 6.65
N LYS A 231 2.21 5.92 7.41
CA LYS A 231 0.82 5.47 7.14
C LYS A 231 -0.16 6.65 7.07
N THR A 232 -0.05 7.62 7.97
CA THR A 232 -0.93 8.82 7.98
C THR A 232 -0.66 9.75 6.78
N SER A 233 0.57 9.81 6.28
CA SER A 233 0.92 10.64 5.13
C SER A 233 0.32 10.12 3.82
N THR A 234 0.02 8.82 3.77
CA THR A 234 -0.51 8.10 2.60
C THR A 234 -2.04 8.11 2.51
N THR A 235 -2.76 8.45 3.58
CA THR A 235 -4.21 8.73 3.57
C THR A 235 -4.57 10.03 2.82
N GLY A 236 -3.56 10.83 2.43
CA GLY A 236 -3.75 12.12 1.75
C GLY A 236 -4.39 12.04 0.36
N ALA A 237 -4.42 10.87 -0.29
CA ALA A 237 -5.16 10.68 -1.55
C ALA A 237 -6.68 10.64 -1.30
N ILE A 238 -7.12 9.83 -0.33
CA ILE A 238 -8.53 9.78 0.10
C ILE A 238 -8.97 11.17 0.60
N ARG A 239 -8.16 11.84 1.43
CA ARG A 239 -8.50 13.21 1.90
C ARG A 239 -8.67 14.20 0.75
N ARG A 240 -7.84 14.08 -0.30
CA ARG A 240 -7.97 14.93 -1.50
C ARG A 240 -9.27 14.65 -2.23
N LEU A 241 -9.63 13.38 -2.43
CA LEU A 241 -10.90 12.97 -3.03
C LEU A 241 -12.10 13.47 -2.23
N VAL A 242 -12.12 13.30 -0.91
CA VAL A 242 -13.20 13.79 -0.04
C VAL A 242 -13.26 15.32 -0.05
N GLY A 243 -12.10 16.00 -0.07
CA GLY A 243 -12.03 17.46 -0.23
C GLY A 243 -12.55 17.99 -1.56
N LEU A 244 -12.82 17.11 -2.55
CA LEU A 244 -13.50 17.51 -3.79
C LEU A 244 -15.00 17.70 -3.59
N GLN A 245 -15.62 17.12 -2.56
CA GLN A 245 -17.06 17.30 -2.31
C GLN A 245 -17.43 18.78 -2.11
N ALA A 246 -18.60 19.16 -2.59
CA ALA A 246 -19.21 20.44 -2.24
C ALA A 246 -19.74 20.36 -0.80
N THR A 247 -19.77 21.49 -0.09
CA THR A 247 -20.38 21.57 1.25
C THR A 247 -21.82 22.09 1.20
N THR A 248 -22.17 22.78 0.12
CA THR A 248 -23.48 23.40 -0.08
C THR A 248 -23.95 23.14 -1.51
N ALA A 249 -25.26 23.08 -1.70
CA ALA A 249 -25.90 22.99 -3.00
C ALA A 249 -26.91 24.12 -3.16
N ARG A 250 -27.12 24.58 -4.39
CA ARG A 250 -28.12 25.61 -4.68
C ARG A 250 -29.38 24.99 -5.24
N ARG A 251 -30.41 24.86 -4.40
CA ARG A 251 -31.70 24.29 -4.78
C ARG A 251 -32.59 25.34 -5.43
N VAL A 252 -33.30 24.94 -6.49
CA VAL A 252 -34.25 25.76 -7.23
C VAL A 252 -35.67 25.25 -6.93
N MET A 253 -36.48 26.06 -6.25
CA MET A 253 -37.91 25.79 -6.02
C MET A 253 -38.74 27.03 -6.39
N ASP A 254 -39.80 26.85 -7.17
CA ASP A 254 -40.73 27.91 -7.59
C ASP A 254 -40.03 29.16 -8.18
N GLY A 255 -38.95 28.94 -8.94
CA GLY A 255 -38.15 30.01 -9.53
C GLY A 255 -37.24 30.78 -8.57
N ARG A 256 -37.17 30.38 -7.29
CA ARG A 256 -36.25 30.92 -6.28
C ARG A 256 -35.07 29.98 -6.06
N GLU A 257 -33.88 30.57 -5.90
CA GLU A 257 -32.64 29.89 -5.54
C GLU A 257 -32.43 29.98 -4.03
N GLU A 258 -32.16 28.85 -3.38
CA GLU A 258 -31.79 28.75 -1.97
C GLU A 258 -30.50 27.93 -1.83
N ASP A 259 -29.51 28.47 -1.11
CA ASP A 259 -28.30 27.73 -0.76
C ASP A 259 -28.57 26.86 0.47
N VAL A 260 -28.50 25.55 0.30
CA VAL A 260 -28.78 24.54 1.32
C VAL A 260 -27.52 23.73 1.63
N ALA A 261 -27.45 23.17 2.84
CA ALA A 261 -26.39 22.25 3.21
C ALA A 261 -26.53 20.94 2.40
N LEU A 262 -25.41 20.36 1.96
CA LEU A 262 -25.44 19.21 1.05
C LEU A 262 -26.23 18.02 1.64
N GLU A 263 -26.25 17.88 2.96
CA GLU A 263 -26.93 16.79 3.69
C GLU A 263 -28.46 16.87 3.58
N THR A 264 -29.00 18.03 3.22
CA THR A 264 -30.44 18.26 3.09
C THR A 264 -30.95 18.06 1.65
N VAL A 265 -30.04 17.80 0.71
CA VAL A 265 -30.37 17.54 -0.70
C VAL A 265 -30.94 16.13 -0.83
N THR A 266 -32.08 16.03 -1.52
CA THR A 266 -32.78 14.76 -1.76
C THR A 266 -32.82 14.41 -3.24
N VAL A 267 -32.99 13.13 -3.55
CA VAL A 267 -33.17 12.67 -4.94
C VAL A 267 -34.40 13.35 -5.55
N GLY A 268 -34.23 13.91 -6.74
CA GLY A 268 -35.26 14.67 -7.44
C GLY A 268 -35.15 16.20 -7.31
N ASP A 269 -34.35 16.71 -6.37
CA ASP A 269 -34.12 18.15 -6.23
C ASP A 269 -33.50 18.76 -7.51
N LEU A 270 -33.97 19.96 -7.87
CA LEU A 270 -33.39 20.75 -8.96
C LEU A 270 -32.29 21.64 -8.42
N LEU A 271 -31.08 21.49 -8.93
CA LEU A 271 -29.88 22.18 -8.45
C LEU A 271 -29.28 23.03 -9.56
N ARG A 272 -28.99 24.31 -9.27
CA ARG A 272 -28.29 25.21 -10.18
C ARG A 272 -26.78 25.07 -9.96
N VAL A 273 -26.03 24.89 -11.05
CA VAL A 273 -24.56 24.90 -11.03
C VAL A 273 -24.04 26.02 -11.91
N ARG A 274 -23.29 26.96 -11.32
CA ARG A 274 -22.73 28.14 -12.02
C ARG A 274 -21.29 27.89 -12.49
N PRO A 275 -20.76 28.70 -13.43
CA PRO A 275 -19.36 28.60 -13.83
C PRO A 275 -18.42 28.75 -12.63
N GLY A 276 -17.44 27.86 -12.51
CA GLY A 276 -16.50 27.80 -11.38
C GLY A 276 -17.01 27.08 -10.14
N GLU A 277 -18.28 26.67 -10.09
CA GLU A 277 -18.83 25.86 -8.99
C GLU A 277 -18.58 24.36 -9.22
N LYS A 278 -18.47 23.63 -8.11
CA LYS A 278 -18.45 22.17 -8.12
C LYS A 278 -19.87 21.65 -8.27
N VAL A 279 -20.03 20.58 -9.05
CA VAL A 279 -21.29 19.84 -9.11
C VAL A 279 -21.54 19.20 -7.74
N PRO A 280 -22.67 19.48 -7.05
CA PRO A 280 -22.84 19.09 -5.65
C PRO A 280 -23.08 17.59 -5.43
N VAL A 281 -23.87 16.97 -6.29
CA VAL A 281 -24.27 15.54 -6.22
C VAL A 281 -24.34 14.96 -7.64
N ASP A 282 -24.56 13.66 -7.80
CA ASP A 282 -24.78 13.10 -9.14
C ASP A 282 -26.18 13.44 -9.65
N GLY A 283 -26.32 13.67 -10.95
CA GLY A 283 -27.61 13.99 -11.54
C GLY A 283 -27.62 14.06 -13.05
N VAL A 284 -28.76 14.47 -13.60
CA VAL A 284 -28.97 14.66 -15.04
C VAL A 284 -29.25 16.13 -15.32
N VAL A 285 -28.59 16.70 -16.32
CA VAL A 285 -28.85 18.07 -16.76
C VAL A 285 -30.27 18.15 -17.35
N VAL A 286 -31.08 19.08 -16.85
CA VAL A 286 -32.44 19.32 -17.35
C VAL A 286 -32.53 20.59 -18.19
N GLU A 287 -31.73 21.61 -17.86
CA GLU A 287 -31.74 22.90 -18.57
C GLU A 287 -30.33 23.49 -18.64
N GLY A 288 -30.03 24.21 -19.72
CA GLY A 288 -28.73 24.84 -19.95
C GLY A 288 -27.69 23.89 -20.55
N ALA A 289 -26.52 24.44 -20.86
CA ALA A 289 -25.37 23.70 -21.38
C ALA A 289 -24.07 24.31 -20.84
N SER A 290 -23.05 23.48 -20.65
CA SER A 290 -21.73 23.91 -20.18
C SER A 290 -20.66 22.90 -20.59
N ALA A 291 -19.41 23.20 -20.23
CA ALA A 291 -18.35 22.21 -20.14
C ALA A 291 -18.04 21.91 -18.67
N VAL A 292 -17.80 20.63 -18.37
CA VAL A 292 -17.50 20.13 -17.03
C VAL A 292 -16.13 19.46 -17.05
N ASP A 293 -15.24 19.95 -16.21
CA ASP A 293 -13.92 19.36 -15.97
C ASP A 293 -14.05 18.21 -14.96
N ALA A 294 -13.87 16.99 -15.46
CA ALA A 294 -13.86 15.77 -14.68
C ALA A 294 -12.43 15.22 -14.45
N SER A 295 -11.38 15.97 -14.84
CA SER A 295 -9.97 15.52 -14.79
C SER A 295 -9.53 14.99 -13.43
N MET A 296 -10.07 15.56 -12.35
CA MET A 296 -9.76 15.18 -10.98
C MET A 296 -10.33 13.80 -10.56
N LEU A 297 -11.30 13.27 -11.31
CA LEU A 297 -11.94 11.97 -11.07
C LEU A 297 -11.63 10.96 -12.19
N THR A 298 -11.64 11.40 -13.45
CA THR A 298 -11.45 10.54 -14.63
C THR A 298 -10.00 10.49 -15.10
N GLY A 299 -9.16 11.46 -14.70
CA GLY A 299 -7.80 11.63 -15.23
C GLY A 299 -7.74 12.25 -16.63
N GLU A 300 -8.88 12.51 -17.26
CA GLU A 300 -8.96 13.05 -18.62
C GLU A 300 -8.81 14.58 -18.60
N ALA A 301 -7.84 15.11 -19.37
CA ALA A 301 -7.47 16.53 -19.31
C ALA A 301 -8.44 17.49 -20.02
N ILE A 302 -9.35 16.96 -20.86
CA ILE A 302 -10.25 17.77 -21.69
C ILE A 302 -11.63 17.82 -21.03
N PRO A 303 -12.19 19.02 -20.77
CA PRO A 303 -13.55 19.16 -20.25
C PRO A 303 -14.60 18.54 -21.18
N VAL A 304 -15.60 17.89 -20.59
CA VAL A 304 -16.70 17.23 -21.31
C VAL A 304 -17.85 18.20 -21.47
N GLU A 305 -18.39 18.33 -22.68
CA GLU A 305 -19.60 19.12 -22.91
C GLU A 305 -20.85 18.43 -22.34
N VAL A 306 -21.65 19.19 -21.61
CA VAL A 306 -22.89 18.73 -20.98
C VAL A 306 -24.07 19.53 -21.50
N THR A 307 -25.10 18.81 -21.96
CA THR A 307 -26.35 19.34 -22.49
C THR A 307 -27.54 18.65 -21.82
N PRO A 308 -28.79 19.12 -21.98
CA PRO A 308 -29.96 18.48 -21.37
C PRO A 308 -30.03 16.99 -21.72
N GLY A 309 -30.22 16.15 -20.71
CA GLY A 309 -30.16 14.69 -20.80
C GLY A 309 -28.79 14.08 -20.48
N THR A 310 -27.73 14.88 -20.37
CA THR A 310 -26.39 14.39 -20.00
C THR A 310 -26.29 14.13 -18.50
N GLU A 311 -25.71 12.99 -18.10
CA GLU A 311 -25.36 12.72 -16.70
C GLU A 311 -24.13 13.53 -16.28
N VAL A 312 -24.19 14.09 -15.07
CA VAL A 312 -23.08 14.79 -14.42
C VAL A 312 -22.75 14.14 -13.09
N ILE A 313 -21.45 14.05 -12.80
CA ILE A 313 -20.92 13.40 -11.60
C ILE A 313 -20.63 14.46 -10.54
N GLY A 314 -21.00 14.20 -9.30
CA GLY A 314 -20.68 15.07 -8.18
C GLY A 314 -19.17 15.32 -8.03
N ALA A 315 -18.81 16.47 -7.48
CA ALA A 315 -17.44 16.95 -7.29
C ALA A 315 -16.63 17.31 -8.55
N THR A 316 -17.19 17.12 -9.76
CA THR A 316 -16.64 17.69 -11.00
C THR A 316 -16.78 19.22 -11.02
N LEU A 317 -15.94 19.91 -11.79
CA LEU A 317 -15.91 21.37 -11.83
C LEU A 317 -16.62 21.89 -13.07
N ASN A 318 -17.65 22.70 -12.89
CA ASN A 318 -18.29 23.40 -14.00
C ASN A 318 -17.40 24.57 -14.47
N THR A 319 -17.09 24.69 -15.77
CA THR A 319 -16.10 25.67 -16.24
C THR A 319 -16.69 26.96 -16.81
N THR A 320 -17.65 26.88 -17.75
CA THR A 320 -18.00 28.02 -18.62
C THR A 320 -19.45 28.47 -18.51
N GLY A 321 -20.40 27.55 -18.69
CA GLY A 321 -21.84 27.81 -18.73
C GLY A 321 -22.54 27.56 -17.39
N THR A 322 -23.85 27.79 -17.37
CA THR A 322 -24.73 27.48 -16.23
C THR A 322 -25.71 26.42 -16.66
N PHE A 323 -26.00 25.49 -15.76
CA PHE A 323 -27.04 24.48 -16.00
C PHE A 323 -27.84 24.19 -14.73
N VAL A 324 -29.05 23.68 -14.93
CA VAL A 324 -29.89 23.11 -13.87
C VAL A 324 -29.85 21.60 -14.04
N MET A 325 -29.57 20.89 -12.95
CA MET A 325 -29.55 19.44 -12.91
C MET A 325 -30.60 18.91 -11.94
N ARG A 326 -31.10 17.71 -12.20
CA ARG A 326 -31.94 16.96 -11.28
C ARG A 326 -31.06 15.95 -10.54
N ALA A 327 -31.05 16.01 -9.21
CA ALA A 327 -30.30 15.06 -8.38
C ALA A 327 -30.84 13.62 -8.59
N THR A 328 -29.95 12.68 -8.90
CA THR A 328 -30.29 11.25 -9.05
C THR A 328 -29.72 10.41 -7.92
N ARG A 329 -28.52 10.74 -7.43
CA ARG A 329 -27.86 10.04 -6.32
C ARG A 329 -27.25 11.03 -5.35
N VAL A 330 -27.45 10.82 -4.05
CA VAL A 330 -27.03 11.73 -2.96
C VAL A 330 -26.36 10.96 -1.82
N GLY A 331 -25.56 11.64 -1.00
CA GLY A 331 -24.90 11.02 0.16
C GLY A 331 -23.98 9.84 -0.21
N ARG A 332 -24.20 8.69 0.43
CA ARG A 332 -23.39 7.45 0.23
C ARG A 332 -23.57 6.83 -1.16
N ASP A 333 -24.64 7.18 -1.86
CA ASP A 333 -24.95 6.65 -3.18
C ASP A 333 -24.32 7.49 -4.31
N THR A 334 -23.57 8.55 -3.99
CA THR A 334 -22.82 9.31 -5.01
C THR A 334 -21.64 8.50 -5.54
N ALA A 335 -21.25 8.72 -6.79
CA ALA A 335 -20.08 8.09 -7.39
C ALA A 335 -18.81 8.33 -6.56
N LEU A 336 -18.60 9.56 -6.07
CA LEU A 336 -17.45 9.89 -5.23
C LEU A 336 -17.46 9.13 -3.89
N ALA A 337 -18.62 8.99 -3.24
CA ALA A 337 -18.72 8.22 -2.00
C ALA A 337 -18.39 6.73 -2.23
N ARG A 338 -18.87 6.14 -3.33
CA ARG A 338 -18.49 4.77 -3.74
C ARG A 338 -17.00 4.64 -4.04
N ILE A 339 -16.41 5.62 -4.73
CA ILE A 339 -14.96 5.66 -5.00
C ILE A 339 -14.18 5.67 -3.69
N VAL A 340 -14.56 6.53 -2.74
CA VAL A 340 -13.90 6.64 -1.43
C VAL A 340 -13.99 5.32 -0.67
N ASP A 341 -15.17 4.70 -0.64
CA ASP A 341 -15.38 3.42 0.01
C ASP A 341 -14.56 2.29 -0.65
N LEU A 342 -14.58 2.19 -1.98
CA LEU A 342 -13.78 1.19 -2.72
C LEU A 342 -12.28 1.39 -2.51
N VAL A 343 -11.77 2.62 -2.53
CA VAL A 343 -10.35 2.93 -2.24
C VAL A 343 -10.00 2.58 -0.79
N SER A 344 -10.90 2.86 0.17
CA SER A 344 -10.72 2.49 1.58
C SER A 344 -10.63 0.97 1.75
N ARG A 345 -11.57 0.23 1.16
CA ARG A 345 -11.56 -1.25 1.14
C ARG A 345 -10.30 -1.81 0.49
N ALA A 346 -9.84 -1.19 -0.60
CA ALA A 346 -8.63 -1.59 -1.28
C ALA A 346 -7.36 -1.46 -0.45
N GLN A 347 -7.23 -0.35 0.29
CA GLN A 347 -6.17 -0.17 1.30
C GLN A 347 -6.28 -1.20 2.44
N GLY A 348 -7.48 -1.72 2.66
CA GLY A 348 -7.87 -2.82 3.56
C GLY A 348 -7.40 -4.22 3.13
N SER A 349 -7.15 -4.45 1.84
CA SER A 349 -6.89 -5.81 1.32
C SER A 349 -5.41 -6.22 1.37
N LYS A 350 -5.14 -7.52 1.59
CA LYS A 350 -3.77 -8.09 1.60
C LYS A 350 -3.38 -8.67 0.23
N ALA A 351 -2.25 -8.21 -0.31
CA ALA A 351 -1.63 -8.85 -1.47
C ALA A 351 -1.04 -10.24 -1.11
N PRO A 352 -1.08 -11.23 -2.01
CA PRO A 352 -0.41 -12.53 -1.81
C PRO A 352 1.06 -12.42 -1.39
N ILE A 353 1.82 -11.47 -1.95
CA ILE A 353 3.23 -11.23 -1.57
C ILE A 353 3.39 -10.78 -0.11
N GLN A 354 2.39 -10.12 0.47
CA GLN A 354 2.37 -9.78 1.89
C GLN A 354 2.23 -11.06 2.75
N ARG A 355 1.37 -12.00 2.34
CA ARG A 355 1.21 -13.28 3.05
C ARG A 355 2.52 -14.07 3.10
N LEU A 356 3.32 -13.99 2.04
CA LEU A 356 4.66 -14.59 2.00
C LEU A 356 5.60 -13.93 3.02
N ALA A 357 5.65 -12.59 3.05
CA ALA A 357 6.46 -11.86 4.03
C ALA A 357 6.06 -12.21 5.47
N ASP A 358 4.75 -12.27 5.75
CA ASP A 358 4.22 -12.60 7.07
C ASP A 358 4.59 -14.03 7.50
N ARG A 359 4.57 -14.98 6.55
CA ARG A 359 5.01 -16.38 6.79
C ARG A 359 6.50 -16.45 7.09
N ILE A 360 7.32 -15.66 6.39
CA ILE A 360 8.75 -15.57 6.67
C ILE A 360 8.95 -15.05 8.10
N ALA A 361 8.24 -14.01 8.53
CA ALA A 361 8.35 -13.46 9.87
C ALA A 361 7.97 -14.48 10.97
N GLU A 362 6.92 -15.27 10.77
CA GLU A 362 6.46 -16.29 11.74
C GLU A 362 7.51 -17.40 11.97
N VAL A 363 8.28 -17.76 10.94
CA VAL A 363 9.34 -18.77 11.01
C VAL A 363 10.68 -18.16 11.45
N PHE A 364 10.96 -16.92 11.03
CA PHE A 364 12.24 -16.26 11.26
C PHE A 364 12.49 -15.96 12.75
N VAL A 365 11.47 -15.47 13.47
CA VAL A 365 11.64 -15.09 14.90
C VAL A 365 12.06 -16.27 15.79
N PRO A 366 11.41 -17.45 15.75
CA PRO A 366 11.88 -18.61 16.51
C PRO A 366 13.30 -19.05 16.14
N ILE A 367 13.65 -19.05 14.85
CA ILE A 367 14.99 -19.43 14.39
C ILE A 367 16.04 -18.47 14.97
N VAL A 368 15.77 -17.16 14.94
CA VAL A 368 16.66 -16.14 15.51
C VAL A 368 16.88 -16.35 17.00
N LEU A 369 15.83 -16.68 17.77
CA LEU A 369 15.98 -16.94 19.20
C LEU A 369 16.87 -18.17 19.47
N VAL A 370 16.73 -19.23 18.66
CA VAL A 370 17.59 -20.41 18.74
C VAL A 370 19.04 -20.05 18.35
N VAL A 371 19.24 -19.27 17.29
CA VAL A 371 20.56 -18.81 16.86
C VAL A 371 21.20 -17.91 17.93
N ALA A 372 20.44 -17.01 18.55
CA ALA A 372 20.93 -16.14 19.61
C ALA A 372 21.36 -16.96 20.84
N ALA A 373 20.53 -17.93 21.27
CA ALA A 373 20.87 -18.82 22.37
C ALA A 373 22.12 -19.68 22.05
N GLY A 374 22.20 -20.23 20.84
CA GLY A 374 23.36 -20.98 20.37
C GLY A 374 24.63 -20.13 20.30
N THR A 375 24.51 -18.89 19.83
CA THR A 375 25.61 -17.91 19.81
C THR A 375 26.11 -17.61 21.21
N SER A 376 25.19 -17.33 22.14
CA SER A 376 25.53 -17.09 23.55
C SER A 376 26.28 -18.29 24.13
N LEU A 377 25.81 -19.51 23.88
CA LEU A 377 26.48 -20.74 24.32
C LEU A 377 27.89 -20.89 23.73
N VAL A 378 28.08 -20.60 22.45
CA VAL A 378 29.40 -20.65 21.80
C VAL A 378 30.37 -19.68 22.47
N TRP A 379 29.94 -18.44 22.75
CA TRP A 379 30.76 -17.46 23.45
C TRP A 379 31.03 -17.84 24.91
N LEU A 380 30.08 -18.47 25.60
CA LEU A 380 30.29 -18.98 26.96
C LEU A 380 31.33 -20.13 27.02
N VAL A 381 31.42 -20.95 25.98
CA VAL A 381 32.33 -22.12 25.97
C VAL A 381 33.69 -21.80 25.36
N PHE A 382 33.71 -21.05 24.25
CA PHE A 382 34.91 -20.81 23.43
C PHE A 382 35.37 -19.35 23.43
N GLY A 383 34.60 -18.44 24.02
CA GLY A 383 34.94 -17.02 24.06
C GLY A 383 36.17 -16.74 24.94
N PRO A 384 36.89 -15.65 24.65
CA PRO A 384 37.86 -15.09 25.57
C PRO A 384 37.17 -14.51 26.81
N GLU A 385 37.93 -14.26 27.87
CA GLU A 385 37.40 -13.57 29.04
C GLU A 385 37.18 -12.08 28.74
N PRO A 386 36.10 -11.45 29.24
CA PRO A 386 35.03 -12.02 30.08
C PRO A 386 33.93 -12.73 29.28
N ARG A 387 33.80 -14.06 29.47
CA ARG A 387 32.91 -14.89 28.64
C ARG A 387 31.43 -14.57 28.77
N ILE A 388 30.96 -14.30 29.99
CA ILE A 388 29.54 -14.02 30.27
C ILE A 388 29.10 -12.73 29.60
N THR A 389 29.91 -11.68 29.72
CA THR A 389 29.66 -10.37 29.12
C THR A 389 29.59 -10.49 27.60
N LEU A 390 30.59 -11.11 26.97
CA LEU A 390 30.62 -11.31 25.52
C LEU A 390 29.43 -12.15 25.01
N ALA A 391 29.08 -13.21 25.74
CA ALA A 391 27.93 -14.05 25.40
C ALA A 391 26.60 -13.32 25.52
N LEU A 392 26.46 -12.42 26.51
CA LEU A 392 25.27 -11.58 26.68
C LEU A 392 25.21 -10.49 25.60
N THR A 393 26.31 -9.80 25.31
CA THR A 393 26.37 -8.78 24.27
C THR A 393 26.08 -9.39 22.89
N ALA A 394 26.63 -10.57 22.59
CA ALA A 394 26.34 -11.28 21.34
C ALA A 394 24.87 -11.74 21.27
N PHE A 395 24.31 -12.26 22.37
CA PHE A 395 22.90 -12.63 22.45
C PHE A 395 21.99 -11.43 22.16
N ILE A 396 22.19 -10.32 22.87
CA ILE A 396 21.42 -9.08 22.69
C ILE A 396 21.63 -8.56 21.27
N GLY A 397 22.86 -8.55 20.77
CA GLY A 397 23.21 -8.13 19.42
C GLY A 397 22.43 -8.90 18.35
N VAL A 398 22.40 -10.24 18.43
CA VAL A 398 21.64 -11.10 17.50
C VAL A 398 20.13 -10.87 17.60
N VAL A 399 19.58 -10.79 18.81
CA VAL A 399 18.14 -10.58 19.03
C VAL A 399 17.69 -9.21 18.50
N VAL A 400 18.49 -8.18 18.76
CA VAL A 400 18.21 -6.79 18.35
C VAL A 400 18.36 -6.65 16.85
N ILE A 401 19.49 -7.07 16.27
CA ILE A 401 19.74 -6.90 14.82
C ILE A 401 18.73 -7.67 13.98
N ALA A 402 18.09 -8.70 14.52
CA ALA A 402 17.12 -9.49 13.81
C ALA A 402 15.70 -8.91 13.80
N CYS A 403 15.36 -7.81 14.47
CA CYS A 403 14.00 -7.26 14.36
C CYS A 403 13.74 -6.76 12.93
N PRO A 404 12.78 -7.34 12.19
CA PRO A 404 12.50 -6.94 10.82
C PRO A 404 11.44 -5.83 10.82
N CYS A 405 11.71 -4.74 11.54
CA CYS A 405 10.69 -3.76 11.87
C CYS A 405 10.16 -3.02 10.61
N ALA A 406 10.98 -2.91 9.54
CA ALA A 406 10.59 -2.32 8.26
C ALA A 406 9.63 -3.20 7.43
N MET A 407 9.53 -4.50 7.73
CA MET A 407 8.73 -5.45 6.94
C MET A 407 7.23 -5.14 7.02
N GLY A 408 6.73 -4.75 8.21
CA GLY A 408 5.32 -4.43 8.43
C GLY A 408 4.82 -3.22 7.62
N LEU A 409 5.74 -2.41 7.12
CA LEU A 409 5.47 -1.24 6.27
C LEU A 409 5.71 -1.46 4.78
N ALA A 410 6.65 -2.35 4.45
CA ALA A 410 7.19 -2.53 3.11
C ALA A 410 6.12 -2.65 2.02
N THR A 411 5.13 -3.49 2.28
CA THR A 411 4.04 -3.78 1.34
C THR A 411 2.88 -2.78 1.50
N PRO A 412 2.33 -2.54 2.70
CA PRO A 412 1.17 -1.66 2.85
C PRO A 412 1.41 -0.21 2.41
N THR A 413 2.58 0.35 2.68
CA THR A 413 2.88 1.74 2.26
C THR A 413 2.96 1.86 0.74
N ALA A 414 3.60 0.91 0.06
CA ALA A 414 3.68 0.92 -1.40
C ALA A 414 2.31 0.74 -2.05
N ILE A 415 1.47 -0.18 -1.54
CA ILE A 415 0.08 -0.36 -1.99
C ILE A 415 -0.71 0.93 -1.78
N MET A 416 -0.65 1.54 -0.59
CA MET A 416 -1.42 2.74 -0.27
C MET A 416 -1.04 3.94 -1.16
N VAL A 417 0.26 4.14 -1.44
CA VAL A 417 0.69 5.17 -2.40
C VAL A 417 0.25 4.80 -3.82
N GLY A 418 0.40 3.54 -4.22
CA GLY A 418 0.05 3.05 -5.55
C GLY A 418 -1.44 3.21 -5.85
N THR A 419 -2.33 2.68 -5.00
CA THR A 419 -3.80 2.78 -5.16
C THR A 419 -4.27 4.22 -5.06
N GLY A 420 -3.69 5.03 -4.16
CA GLY A 420 -3.98 6.45 -4.08
C GLY A 420 -3.65 7.21 -5.37
N ARG A 421 -2.58 6.82 -6.07
CA ARG A 421 -2.22 7.39 -7.38
C ARG A 421 -2.99 6.85 -8.55
N GLY A 422 -3.41 5.59 -8.49
CA GLY A 422 -4.41 5.08 -9.42
C GLY A 422 -5.69 5.89 -9.33
N ALA A 423 -6.22 6.09 -8.13
CA ALA A 423 -7.49 6.80 -7.92
C ALA A 423 -7.45 8.26 -8.42
N GLU A 424 -6.33 8.97 -8.19
CA GLU A 424 -6.11 10.33 -8.73
C GLU A 424 -6.09 10.38 -10.27
N ALA A 425 -5.83 9.25 -10.93
CA ALA A 425 -5.77 9.12 -12.38
C ALA A 425 -6.98 8.37 -12.97
N GLY A 426 -8.05 8.18 -12.18
CA GLY A 426 -9.25 7.46 -12.63
C GLY A 426 -9.11 5.94 -12.68
N ILE A 427 -8.06 5.37 -12.08
CA ILE A 427 -7.78 3.92 -12.01
C ILE A 427 -8.06 3.43 -10.59
N LEU A 428 -9.25 2.88 -10.39
CA LEU A 428 -9.65 2.31 -9.11
C LEU A 428 -9.22 0.85 -9.03
N ILE A 429 -8.45 0.50 -8.00
CA ILE A 429 -7.98 -0.86 -7.82
C ILE A 429 -8.58 -1.39 -6.53
N ARG A 430 -9.36 -2.48 -6.59
CA ARG A 430 -10.11 -3.00 -5.43
C ARG A 430 -9.21 -3.64 -4.38
N GLY A 431 -7.96 -3.98 -4.72
CA GLY A 431 -7.05 -4.50 -3.70
C GLY A 431 -5.62 -4.81 -4.12
N GLY A 432 -4.82 -5.22 -3.12
CA GLY A 432 -3.43 -5.61 -3.29
C GLY A 432 -3.24 -6.85 -4.17
N GLU A 433 -4.25 -7.74 -4.21
CA GLU A 433 -4.25 -8.92 -5.09
C GLU A 433 -4.40 -8.52 -6.57
N ALA A 434 -5.36 -7.65 -6.89
CA ALA A 434 -5.50 -7.07 -8.22
C ALA A 434 -4.22 -6.37 -8.69
N LEU A 435 -3.57 -5.61 -7.80
CA LEU A 435 -2.25 -5.01 -8.06
C LEU A 435 -1.18 -6.06 -8.37
N GLU A 436 -1.16 -7.19 -7.66
CA GLU A 436 -0.16 -8.24 -7.89
C GLU A 436 -0.41 -9.03 -9.18
N ILE A 437 -1.68 -9.34 -9.48
CA ILE A 437 -2.05 -10.05 -10.70
C ILE A 437 -1.79 -9.17 -11.93
N ALA A 438 -2.18 -7.89 -11.88
CA ALA A 438 -1.91 -6.93 -12.95
C ALA A 438 -0.41 -6.84 -13.33
N HIS A 439 0.50 -7.08 -12.38
CA HIS A 439 1.93 -7.08 -12.65
C HIS A 439 2.35 -8.29 -13.52
N ARG A 440 1.64 -9.41 -13.38
CA ARG A 440 1.88 -10.70 -14.05
C ARG A 440 1.13 -10.86 -15.36
N VAL A 441 0.14 -10.01 -15.64
CA VAL A 441 -0.63 -10.03 -16.89
C VAL A 441 0.32 -10.04 -18.10
N ASP A 442 0.11 -11.04 -18.95
CA ASP A 442 0.83 -11.26 -20.20
C ASP A 442 -0.12 -11.24 -21.41
N THR A 443 -1.43 -11.36 -21.19
CA THR A 443 -2.45 -11.42 -22.24
C THR A 443 -3.63 -10.53 -21.85
N VAL A 444 -4.09 -9.66 -22.75
CA VAL A 444 -5.23 -8.76 -22.55
C VAL A 444 -6.30 -9.06 -23.59
N VAL A 445 -7.49 -9.39 -23.13
CA VAL A 445 -8.69 -9.60 -23.95
C VAL A 445 -9.54 -8.35 -23.86
N LEU A 446 -9.79 -7.71 -25.01
CA LEU A 446 -10.59 -6.50 -25.11
C LEU A 446 -11.96 -6.84 -25.70
N ASP A 447 -13.02 -6.41 -25.04
CA ASP A 447 -14.32 -6.29 -25.70
C ASP A 447 -14.28 -5.17 -26.74
N LYS A 448 -15.18 -5.23 -27.73
CA LYS A 448 -15.30 -4.21 -28.76
C LYS A 448 -16.14 -3.04 -28.27
N THR A 449 -17.40 -3.30 -27.89
CA THR A 449 -18.43 -2.27 -27.72
C THR A 449 -18.20 -1.51 -26.42
N GLY A 450 -18.14 -0.17 -26.49
CA GLY A 450 -17.92 0.67 -25.30
C GLY A 450 -16.49 0.64 -24.73
N THR A 451 -15.69 -0.36 -25.09
CA THR A 451 -14.27 -0.50 -24.70
C THR A 451 -13.36 0.13 -25.75
N LEU A 452 -13.27 -0.44 -26.95
CA LEU A 452 -12.47 0.11 -28.07
C LEU A 452 -13.25 1.13 -28.90
N THR A 453 -14.57 1.04 -28.86
CA THR A 453 -15.48 1.93 -29.58
C THR A 453 -16.23 2.85 -28.61
N LEU A 454 -16.87 3.89 -29.14
CA LEU A 454 -17.64 4.85 -28.34
C LEU A 454 -18.88 4.23 -27.67
N GLY A 455 -19.34 3.05 -28.12
CA GLY A 455 -20.56 2.41 -27.62
C GLY A 455 -21.83 3.16 -28.01
N ARG A 456 -21.71 4.13 -28.94
CA ARG A 456 -22.80 4.96 -29.43
C ARG A 456 -22.86 4.79 -30.95
N PRO A 457 -23.75 3.91 -31.47
CA PRO A 457 -23.87 3.72 -32.91
C PRO A 457 -24.27 5.04 -33.57
N THR A 458 -23.64 5.33 -34.70
CA THR A 458 -23.90 6.54 -35.51
C THR A 458 -24.05 6.15 -36.96
N VAL A 459 -24.95 6.84 -37.68
CA VAL A 459 -25.09 6.66 -39.14
C VAL A 459 -23.87 7.29 -39.82
N ALA A 460 -22.99 6.45 -40.35
CA ALA A 460 -21.78 6.88 -41.03
C ALA A 460 -22.10 7.42 -42.42
N GLU A 461 -22.97 6.72 -43.16
CA GLU A 461 -23.24 7.02 -44.55
C GLU A 461 -24.63 6.53 -44.95
N VAL A 462 -25.30 7.30 -45.81
CA VAL A 462 -26.61 6.97 -46.37
C VAL A 462 -26.44 6.89 -47.89
N LEU A 463 -26.64 5.68 -48.44
CA LEU A 463 -26.51 5.41 -49.86
C LEU A 463 -27.90 5.08 -50.39
N VAL A 464 -28.35 5.73 -51.46
CA VAL A 464 -29.70 5.55 -52.00
C VAL A 464 -29.66 4.91 -53.38
N ALA A 465 -30.72 4.17 -53.72
CA ALA A 465 -30.91 3.60 -55.04
C ALA A 465 -31.21 4.71 -56.08
N PRO A 466 -30.96 4.48 -57.38
CA PRO A 466 -31.29 5.44 -58.43
C PRO A 466 -32.77 5.87 -58.38
N GLY A 467 -33.03 7.18 -58.37
CA GLY A 467 -34.38 7.74 -58.30
C GLY A 467 -34.86 8.11 -56.89
N PHE A 468 -34.07 7.85 -55.85
CA PHE A 468 -34.34 8.29 -54.48
C PHE A 468 -33.41 9.43 -54.04
N VAL A 469 -33.88 10.25 -53.11
CA VAL A 469 -33.10 11.34 -52.50
C VAL A 469 -32.71 10.92 -51.08
N VAL A 470 -31.44 11.14 -50.72
CA VAL A 470 -30.88 10.81 -49.39
C VAL A 470 -31.74 11.36 -48.25
N ARG A 471 -32.14 12.62 -48.37
CA ARG A 471 -32.95 13.34 -47.38
C ARG A 471 -34.28 12.62 -47.12
N ASP A 472 -35.00 12.25 -48.17
CA ASP A 472 -36.33 11.65 -48.08
C ASP A 472 -36.26 10.23 -47.49
N VAL A 473 -35.26 9.45 -47.88
CA VAL A 473 -35.04 8.09 -47.35
C VAL A 473 -34.69 8.13 -45.87
N LEU A 474 -33.82 9.06 -45.46
CA LEU A 474 -33.44 9.24 -44.06
C LEU A 474 -34.60 9.76 -43.21
N ASP A 475 -35.42 10.67 -43.74
CA ASP A 475 -36.61 11.20 -43.05
C ASP A 475 -37.66 10.11 -42.81
N LEU A 476 -37.97 9.30 -43.84
CA LEU A 476 -38.87 8.15 -43.72
C LEU A 476 -38.35 7.11 -42.72
N ALA A 477 -37.06 6.79 -42.77
CA ALA A 477 -36.44 5.84 -41.84
C ALA A 477 -36.43 6.38 -40.40
N GLY A 478 -36.08 7.65 -40.22
CA GLY A 478 -36.08 8.33 -38.92
C GLY A 478 -37.48 8.45 -38.32
N ALA A 479 -38.50 8.72 -39.13
CA ALA A 479 -39.90 8.74 -38.69
C ALA A 479 -40.33 7.37 -38.18
N LEU A 480 -40.05 6.31 -38.94
CA LEU A 480 -40.40 4.93 -38.56
C LEU A 480 -39.65 4.47 -37.30
N GLU A 481 -38.35 4.71 -37.21
CA GLU A 481 -37.50 4.30 -36.08
C GLU A 481 -37.75 5.13 -34.81
N ARG A 482 -38.49 6.24 -34.88
CA ARG A 482 -38.88 7.01 -33.68
C ARG A 482 -39.79 6.24 -32.72
N ALA A 483 -40.47 5.21 -33.23
CA ALA A 483 -41.28 4.29 -32.44
C ALA A 483 -40.47 3.07 -31.93
N SER A 484 -39.18 2.97 -32.27
CA SER A 484 -38.28 1.86 -31.94
C SER A 484 -37.39 2.22 -30.75
N GLU A 485 -37.27 1.30 -29.80
CA GLU A 485 -36.33 1.43 -28.65
C GLU A 485 -34.94 0.86 -28.97
N HIS A 486 -34.71 0.39 -30.21
CA HIS A 486 -33.47 -0.25 -30.58
C HIS A 486 -32.32 0.77 -30.72
N PRO A 487 -31.09 0.48 -30.22
CA PRO A 487 -29.95 1.40 -30.31
C PRO A 487 -29.60 1.86 -31.74
N LEU A 488 -29.76 0.98 -32.73
CA LEU A 488 -29.58 1.32 -34.15
C LEU A 488 -30.68 2.29 -34.66
N GLY A 489 -31.91 2.13 -34.19
CA GLY A 489 -33.02 3.04 -34.52
C GLY A 489 -32.78 4.43 -33.92
N ALA A 490 -32.33 4.48 -32.67
CA ALA A 490 -31.91 5.72 -32.02
C ALA A 490 -30.81 6.45 -32.79
N ALA A 491 -29.85 5.72 -33.39
CA ALA A 491 -28.81 6.32 -34.24
C ALA A 491 -29.38 6.96 -35.52
N ILE A 492 -30.36 6.31 -36.15
CA ILE A 492 -31.05 6.82 -37.35
C ILE A 492 -31.86 8.08 -36.99
N VAL A 493 -32.61 8.03 -35.89
CA VAL A 493 -33.40 9.16 -35.37
C VAL A 493 -32.49 10.33 -35.01
N ALA A 494 -31.36 10.07 -34.35
CA ALA A 494 -30.39 11.10 -34.00
C ALA A 494 -29.81 11.79 -35.24
N ARG A 495 -29.49 11.02 -36.29
CA ARG A 495 -29.03 11.56 -37.58
C ARG A 495 -30.12 12.40 -38.26
N ALA A 496 -31.36 11.92 -38.29
CA ALA A 496 -32.48 12.65 -38.86
C ALA A 496 -32.80 13.96 -38.12
N ASN A 497 -32.70 13.96 -36.78
CA ASN A 497 -32.83 15.16 -35.96
C ASN A 497 -31.69 16.16 -36.21
N HIS A 498 -30.45 15.69 -36.30
CA HIS A 498 -29.28 16.52 -36.59
C HIS A 498 -29.42 17.23 -37.95
N ASP A 499 -30.01 16.55 -38.94
CA ASP A 499 -30.23 17.10 -40.28
C ASP A 499 -31.56 17.90 -40.39
N GLU A 500 -32.20 18.19 -39.24
CA GLU A 500 -33.44 18.98 -39.11
C GLU A 500 -34.59 18.47 -40.02
N LEU A 501 -34.79 17.14 -40.06
CA LEU A 501 -35.79 16.49 -40.90
C LEU A 501 -37.18 16.44 -40.26
N GLY A 502 -38.22 16.37 -41.10
CA GLY A 502 -39.63 16.51 -40.72
C GLY A 502 -40.30 15.16 -40.48
N PHE A 503 -40.36 14.70 -39.24
CA PHE A 503 -40.95 13.40 -38.93
C PHE A 503 -42.45 13.31 -39.26
N GLY A 504 -42.77 12.58 -40.34
CA GLY A 504 -44.13 12.17 -40.67
C GLY A 504 -44.78 11.32 -39.55
N ARG A 505 -46.11 11.37 -39.46
CA ARG A 505 -46.84 10.55 -38.49
C ARG A 505 -46.81 9.08 -38.91
N VAL A 506 -46.37 8.21 -38.01
CA VAL A 506 -46.34 6.75 -38.23
C VAL A 506 -47.68 6.12 -37.81
N THR A 507 -48.21 5.24 -38.64
CA THR A 507 -49.31 4.32 -38.32
C THR A 507 -48.89 2.88 -38.62
N ASP A 508 -49.56 1.91 -38.01
CA ASP A 508 -49.34 0.47 -38.24
C ASP A 508 -47.89 0.00 -38.02
N PHE A 509 -47.20 0.61 -37.03
CA PHE A 509 -45.86 0.21 -36.63
C PHE A 509 -45.83 -1.24 -36.12
N ALA A 510 -44.91 -2.03 -36.63
CA ALA A 510 -44.62 -3.36 -36.12
C ALA A 510 -43.11 -3.63 -36.10
N ALA A 511 -42.62 -4.18 -34.99
CA ALA A 511 -41.25 -4.67 -34.84
C ALA A 511 -41.18 -6.17 -35.18
N VAL A 512 -40.26 -6.55 -36.06
CA VAL A 512 -39.99 -7.94 -36.44
C VAL A 512 -38.73 -8.39 -35.72
N ILE A 513 -38.89 -9.33 -34.78
CA ILE A 513 -37.79 -9.86 -33.96
C ILE A 513 -36.68 -10.41 -34.87
N GLY A 514 -35.47 -9.86 -34.74
CA GLY A 514 -34.31 -10.24 -35.55
C GLY A 514 -34.44 -9.93 -37.06
N GLY A 515 -35.35 -9.03 -37.44
CA GLY A 515 -35.63 -8.63 -38.82
C GLY A 515 -35.53 -7.13 -39.07
N GLY A 516 -36.18 -6.32 -38.23
CA GLY A 516 -36.26 -4.86 -38.41
C GLY A 516 -37.60 -4.28 -37.96
N VAL A 517 -37.96 -3.11 -38.49
CA VAL A 517 -39.24 -2.42 -38.24
C VAL A 517 -39.99 -2.15 -39.55
N THR A 518 -41.31 -2.14 -39.49
CA THR A 518 -42.21 -1.86 -40.63
C THR A 518 -43.33 -0.94 -40.18
N GLY A 519 -43.85 -0.11 -41.08
CA GLY A 519 -45.01 0.72 -40.80
C GLY A 519 -45.34 1.66 -41.96
N THR A 520 -46.37 2.48 -41.77
CA THR A 520 -46.78 3.47 -42.77
C THR A 520 -46.47 4.87 -42.27
N VAL A 521 -45.74 5.66 -43.06
CA VAL A 521 -45.36 7.03 -42.71
C VAL A 521 -46.19 8.01 -43.54
N ALA A 522 -46.87 8.94 -42.87
CA ALA A 522 -47.60 10.01 -43.55
C ALA A 522 -46.62 11.05 -44.13
N THR A 523 -46.72 11.29 -45.43
CA THR A 523 -45.93 12.32 -46.16
C THR A 523 -46.86 13.32 -46.85
N ASP A 524 -46.31 14.44 -47.32
CA ASP A 524 -47.06 15.44 -48.11
C ASP A 524 -47.63 14.86 -49.43
N ALA A 525 -47.03 13.78 -49.94
CA ALA A 525 -47.47 13.07 -51.13
C ALA A 525 -48.45 11.91 -50.84
N GLY A 526 -48.84 11.70 -49.57
CA GLY A 526 -49.68 10.60 -49.11
C GLY A 526 -48.97 9.60 -48.19
N PRO A 527 -49.68 8.59 -47.66
CA PRO A 527 -49.08 7.54 -46.84
C PRO A 527 -48.15 6.64 -47.67
N ARG A 528 -46.94 6.38 -47.16
CA ARG A 528 -45.92 5.52 -47.79
C ARG A 528 -45.64 4.31 -46.90
N GLU A 529 -45.52 3.12 -47.49
CA GLU A 529 -45.12 1.92 -46.75
C GLU A 529 -43.60 1.90 -46.60
N VAL A 530 -43.10 1.81 -45.36
CA VAL A 530 -41.67 1.86 -45.06
C VAL A 530 -41.25 0.64 -44.25
N ILE A 531 -40.13 0.04 -44.64
CA ILE A 531 -39.47 -1.04 -43.90
C ILE A 531 -38.01 -0.67 -43.69
N VAL A 532 -37.51 -0.79 -42.47
CA VAL A 532 -36.08 -0.67 -42.14
C VAL A 532 -35.64 -2.00 -41.55
N GLY A 533 -34.73 -2.71 -42.20
CA GLY A 533 -34.36 -4.05 -41.75
C GLY A 533 -33.12 -4.65 -42.36
N ASN A 534 -32.83 -5.88 -41.95
CA ASN A 534 -31.69 -6.66 -42.45
C ASN A 534 -32.01 -7.39 -43.76
N ARG A 535 -30.96 -7.84 -44.45
CA ARG A 535 -31.05 -8.57 -45.72
C ARG A 535 -32.01 -9.76 -45.68
N ARG A 536 -31.97 -10.54 -44.59
CA ARG A 536 -32.81 -11.73 -44.39
C ARG A 536 -34.31 -11.42 -44.39
N LEU A 537 -34.72 -10.35 -43.72
CA LEU A 537 -36.12 -9.92 -43.69
C LEU A 537 -36.61 -9.54 -45.09
N LEU A 538 -35.79 -8.81 -45.83
CA LEU A 538 -36.17 -8.25 -47.13
C LEU A 538 -36.19 -9.29 -48.25
N GLU A 539 -35.21 -10.20 -48.27
CA GLU A 539 -35.22 -11.35 -49.18
C GLU A 539 -36.44 -12.25 -48.91
N GLY A 540 -36.80 -12.45 -47.63
CA GLY A 540 -38.02 -13.18 -47.25
C GLY A 540 -39.32 -12.52 -47.68
N ARG A 541 -39.31 -11.20 -47.95
CA ARG A 541 -40.45 -10.45 -48.53
C ARG A 541 -40.35 -10.29 -50.06
N GLY A 542 -39.34 -10.86 -50.70
CA GLY A 542 -39.17 -10.81 -52.16
C GLY A 542 -38.72 -9.45 -52.70
N VAL A 543 -38.09 -8.60 -51.88
CA VAL A 543 -37.57 -7.30 -52.32
C VAL A 543 -36.29 -7.50 -53.15
N ASP A 544 -36.21 -6.87 -54.32
CA ASP A 544 -34.99 -6.87 -55.15
C ASP A 544 -33.93 -5.94 -54.56
N LEU A 545 -32.80 -6.52 -54.13
CA LEU A 545 -31.66 -5.80 -53.55
C LEU A 545 -30.53 -5.55 -54.57
N ALA A 546 -30.67 -6.01 -55.83
CA ALA A 546 -29.64 -5.86 -56.86
C ALA A 546 -29.11 -4.41 -57.00
N PRO A 547 -29.96 -3.34 -56.96
CA PRO A 547 -29.51 -1.96 -57.08
C PRO A 547 -28.62 -1.46 -55.94
N LEU A 548 -28.61 -2.14 -54.79
CA LEU A 548 -27.88 -1.75 -53.58
C LEU A 548 -26.72 -2.69 -53.25
N THR A 549 -26.46 -3.71 -54.08
CA THR A 549 -25.45 -4.75 -53.81
C THR A 549 -24.06 -4.15 -53.52
N ASP A 550 -23.59 -3.26 -54.38
CA ASP A 550 -22.27 -2.62 -54.23
C ASP A 550 -22.18 -1.80 -52.93
N ALA A 551 -23.26 -1.10 -52.57
CA ALA A 551 -23.34 -0.31 -51.34
C ALA A 551 -23.33 -1.21 -50.08
N ILE A 552 -24.05 -2.33 -50.14
CA ILE A 552 -24.09 -3.33 -49.07
C ILE A 552 -22.71 -3.96 -48.90
N GLU A 553 -22.03 -4.35 -49.99
CA GLU A 553 -20.69 -4.95 -49.93
C GLU A 553 -19.63 -3.97 -49.45
N ALA A 554 -19.66 -2.71 -49.89
CA ALA A 554 -18.75 -1.67 -49.44
C ALA A 554 -18.91 -1.39 -47.93
N ALA A 555 -20.16 -1.27 -47.46
CA ALA A 555 -20.46 -1.07 -46.04
C ALA A 555 -20.02 -2.28 -45.20
N ALA A 556 -20.26 -3.50 -45.67
CA ALA A 556 -19.83 -4.73 -45.00
C ALA A 556 -18.30 -4.85 -44.92
N THR A 557 -17.59 -4.49 -46.00
CA THR A 557 -16.11 -4.50 -46.04
C THR A 557 -15.49 -3.47 -45.10
N ALA A 558 -16.16 -2.33 -44.94
CA ALA A 558 -15.81 -1.31 -43.95
C ALA A 558 -16.18 -1.70 -42.50
N GLY A 559 -16.78 -2.88 -42.29
CA GLY A 559 -17.18 -3.38 -40.98
C GLY A 559 -18.40 -2.66 -40.39
N ARG A 560 -19.24 -2.05 -41.22
CA ARG A 560 -20.42 -1.29 -40.77
C ARG A 560 -21.65 -2.19 -40.71
N THR A 561 -22.51 -1.96 -39.72
CA THR A 561 -23.84 -2.54 -39.64
C THR A 561 -24.73 -1.92 -40.72
N ILE A 562 -25.52 -2.75 -41.39
CA ILE A 562 -26.30 -2.34 -42.57
C ILE A 562 -27.78 -2.40 -42.22
N ALA A 563 -28.47 -1.27 -42.33
CA ALA A 563 -29.93 -1.19 -42.29
C ALA A 563 -30.44 -0.78 -43.68
N ILE A 564 -31.24 -1.65 -44.30
CA ILE A 564 -31.77 -1.41 -45.65
C ILE A 564 -33.17 -0.81 -45.50
N VAL A 565 -33.40 0.29 -46.20
CA VAL A 565 -34.67 1.01 -46.23
C VAL A 565 -35.42 0.63 -47.50
N VAL A 566 -36.66 0.19 -47.34
CA VAL A 566 -37.59 -0.11 -48.42
C VAL A 566 -38.75 0.86 -48.35
N VAL A 567 -39.12 1.43 -49.49
CA VAL A 567 -40.26 2.34 -49.63
C VAL A 567 -41.17 1.79 -50.72
N ASP A 568 -42.44 1.54 -50.39
CA ASP A 568 -43.47 0.94 -51.26
C ASP A 568 -43.00 -0.33 -52.00
N GLY A 569 -42.29 -1.20 -51.28
CA GLY A 569 -41.78 -2.46 -51.83
C GLY A 569 -40.49 -2.35 -52.66
N VAL A 570 -39.94 -1.15 -52.87
CA VAL A 570 -38.68 -0.92 -53.59
C VAL A 570 -37.55 -0.62 -52.61
N ALA A 571 -36.39 -1.25 -52.80
CA ALA A 571 -35.21 -0.98 -52.00
C ALA A 571 -34.68 0.45 -52.27
N ALA A 572 -34.98 1.37 -51.35
CA ALA A 572 -34.76 2.81 -51.52
C ALA A 572 -33.36 3.25 -51.10
N GLY A 573 -32.76 2.58 -50.12
CA GLY A 573 -31.40 2.89 -49.69
C GLY A 573 -30.83 1.98 -48.60
N VAL A 574 -29.56 2.23 -48.28
CA VAL A 574 -28.77 1.59 -47.25
C VAL A 574 -28.27 2.66 -46.29
N LEU A 575 -28.60 2.47 -45.02
CA LEU A 575 -28.04 3.21 -43.90
C LEU A 575 -26.88 2.37 -43.34
N SER A 576 -25.65 2.85 -43.49
CA SER A 576 -24.49 2.24 -42.85
C SER A 576 -24.29 2.85 -41.47
N ILE A 577 -24.34 1.99 -40.45
CA ILE A 577 -24.23 2.37 -39.05
C ILE A 577 -22.92 1.80 -38.53
N SER A 578 -22.10 2.64 -37.94
CA SER A 578 -20.85 2.21 -37.30
C SER A 578 -20.81 2.67 -35.87
N ASP A 579 -20.14 1.90 -35.04
CA ASP A 579 -19.68 2.34 -33.73
C ASP A 579 -18.22 2.81 -33.88
N PRO A 580 -17.94 4.13 -33.85
CA PRO A 580 -16.61 4.65 -34.13
C PRO A 580 -15.59 4.12 -33.11
N VAL A 581 -14.41 3.75 -33.59
CA VAL A 581 -13.27 3.40 -32.74
C VAL A 581 -12.77 4.67 -32.04
N LYS A 582 -12.49 4.58 -30.74
CA LYS A 582 -11.91 5.69 -29.96
C LYS A 582 -10.54 6.07 -30.54
N ALA A 583 -10.24 7.37 -30.59
CA ALA A 583 -8.99 7.86 -31.17
C ALA A 583 -7.75 7.30 -30.44
N GLU A 584 -7.91 7.05 -29.13
CA GLU A 584 -6.89 6.58 -28.21
C GLU A 584 -6.67 5.06 -28.27
N ALA A 585 -7.62 4.30 -28.83
CA ALA A 585 -7.61 2.84 -28.82
C ALA A 585 -6.35 2.25 -29.49
N GLN A 586 -5.92 2.83 -30.61
CA GLN A 586 -4.70 2.39 -31.30
C GLN A 586 -3.45 2.62 -30.45
N ALA A 587 -3.38 3.72 -29.70
CA ALA A 587 -2.25 4.01 -28.81
C ALA A 587 -2.19 2.99 -27.65
N ALA A 588 -3.34 2.68 -27.05
CA ALA A 588 -3.43 1.69 -25.97
C ALA A 588 -2.95 0.29 -26.41
N VAL A 589 -3.43 -0.19 -27.57
CA VAL A 589 -3.01 -1.49 -28.13
C VAL A 589 -1.51 -1.51 -28.44
N ARG A 590 -0.96 -0.44 -29.01
CA ARG A 590 0.48 -0.33 -29.30
C ARG A 590 1.32 -0.36 -28.03
N GLU A 591 0.88 0.31 -26.97
CA GLU A 591 1.59 0.34 -25.70
C GLU A 591 1.64 -1.03 -25.02
N LEU A 592 0.52 -1.75 -25.03
CA LEU A 592 0.44 -3.14 -24.56
C LEU A 592 1.35 -4.07 -25.39
N ALA A 593 1.27 -3.99 -26.72
CA ALA A 593 2.10 -4.81 -27.61
C ALA A 593 3.60 -4.53 -27.42
N ASN A 594 4.01 -3.27 -27.30
CA ASN A 594 5.39 -2.87 -27.02
C ASN A 594 5.89 -3.38 -25.65
N ALA A 595 4.98 -3.66 -24.72
CA ALA A 595 5.28 -4.25 -23.43
C ALA A 595 5.45 -5.77 -23.46
N GLY A 596 5.27 -6.40 -24.62
CA GLY A 596 5.23 -7.85 -24.79
C GLY A 596 3.93 -8.50 -24.31
N ILE A 597 2.85 -7.71 -24.17
CA ILE A 597 1.53 -8.23 -23.80
C ILE A 597 0.77 -8.59 -25.07
N GLU A 598 0.23 -9.80 -25.10
CA GLU A 598 -0.55 -10.30 -26.23
C GLU A 598 -1.99 -9.76 -26.16
N VAL A 599 -2.41 -9.01 -27.18
CA VAL A 599 -3.73 -8.36 -27.20
C VAL A 599 -4.69 -9.15 -28.09
N TRP A 600 -5.88 -9.44 -27.56
CA TRP A 600 -6.98 -10.15 -28.22
C TRP A 600 -8.23 -9.28 -28.32
N LEU A 601 -8.97 -9.41 -29.42
CA LEU A 601 -10.30 -8.82 -29.60
C LEU A 601 -11.35 -9.93 -29.55
N VAL A 602 -12.32 -9.80 -28.64
CA VAL A 602 -13.44 -10.74 -28.54
C VAL A 602 -14.75 -9.97 -28.65
N THR A 603 -15.63 -10.35 -29.58
CA THR A 603 -16.87 -9.62 -29.83
C THR A 603 -17.99 -10.52 -30.38
N GLY A 604 -19.24 -10.15 -30.08
CA GLY A 604 -20.43 -10.75 -30.67
C GLY A 604 -20.73 -10.29 -32.10
N ASP A 605 -20.02 -9.28 -32.59
CA ASP A 605 -20.18 -8.76 -33.95
C ASP A 605 -19.76 -9.78 -35.03
N ALA A 606 -20.26 -9.55 -36.25
CA ALA A 606 -19.84 -10.31 -37.43
C ALA A 606 -18.33 -10.22 -37.66
N ARG A 607 -17.75 -11.30 -38.19
CA ARG A 607 -16.30 -11.42 -38.38
C ARG A 607 -15.67 -10.28 -39.20
N ALA A 608 -16.33 -9.84 -40.26
CA ALA A 608 -15.85 -8.74 -41.10
C ALA A 608 -15.67 -7.42 -40.31
N THR A 609 -16.62 -7.11 -39.42
CA THR A 609 -16.57 -5.94 -38.54
C THR A 609 -15.46 -6.05 -37.51
N ALA A 610 -15.35 -7.21 -36.85
CA ALA A 610 -14.31 -7.45 -35.85
C ALA A 610 -12.90 -7.30 -36.45
N GLU A 611 -12.66 -7.89 -37.63
CA GLU A 611 -11.36 -7.81 -38.31
C GLU A 611 -11.06 -6.39 -38.82
N ALA A 612 -12.08 -5.62 -39.22
CA ALA A 612 -11.91 -4.22 -39.61
C ALA A 612 -11.47 -3.35 -38.43
N VAL A 613 -12.12 -3.49 -37.27
CA VAL A 613 -11.73 -2.79 -36.03
C VAL A 613 -10.33 -3.21 -35.60
N ALA A 614 -10.04 -4.52 -35.58
CA ALA A 614 -8.72 -5.06 -35.24
C ALA A 614 -7.61 -4.46 -36.10
N ARG A 615 -7.80 -4.35 -37.43
CA ARG A 615 -6.84 -3.70 -38.33
C ARG A 615 -6.61 -2.23 -38.01
N GLN A 616 -7.65 -1.49 -37.64
CA GLN A 616 -7.53 -0.07 -37.30
C GLN A 616 -6.69 0.14 -36.01
N VAL A 617 -6.93 -0.68 -34.99
CA VAL A 617 -6.21 -0.57 -33.70
C VAL A 617 -4.86 -1.30 -33.68
N GLY A 618 -4.60 -2.20 -34.64
CA GLY A 618 -3.34 -2.93 -34.77
C GLY A 618 -3.31 -4.30 -34.07
N ILE A 619 -4.46 -4.95 -33.88
CA ILE A 619 -4.57 -6.31 -33.35
C ILE A 619 -4.36 -7.33 -34.48
N PRO A 620 -3.49 -8.35 -34.33
CA PRO A 620 -3.29 -9.38 -35.35
C PRO A 620 -4.57 -10.18 -35.64
N ALA A 621 -4.80 -10.55 -36.90
CA ALA A 621 -6.01 -11.27 -37.31
C ALA A 621 -6.21 -12.63 -36.62
N HIS A 622 -5.13 -13.28 -36.17
CA HIS A 622 -5.21 -14.55 -35.42
C HIS A 622 -5.64 -14.37 -33.95
N ASN A 623 -5.64 -13.13 -33.45
CA ASN A 623 -6.08 -12.75 -32.10
C ASN A 623 -7.48 -12.13 -32.10
N VAL A 624 -8.28 -12.37 -33.15
CA VAL A 624 -9.66 -11.89 -33.26
C VAL A 624 -10.61 -13.07 -33.16
N VAL A 625 -11.54 -12.99 -32.21
CA VAL A 625 -12.66 -13.93 -32.07
C VAL A 625 -13.96 -13.15 -32.20
N ALA A 626 -14.74 -13.47 -33.22
CA ALA A 626 -15.98 -12.79 -33.57
C ALA A 626 -17.18 -13.74 -33.36
N GLU A 627 -18.39 -13.18 -33.46
CA GLU A 627 -19.65 -13.93 -33.37
C GLU A 627 -19.83 -14.72 -32.06
N THR A 628 -19.28 -14.19 -30.96
CA THR A 628 -19.31 -14.83 -29.64
C THR A 628 -20.55 -14.47 -28.83
N LEU A 629 -21.17 -15.45 -28.16
CA LEU A 629 -22.17 -15.20 -27.11
C LEU A 629 -21.48 -14.81 -25.78
N PRO A 630 -22.19 -14.20 -24.81
CA PRO A 630 -21.60 -13.86 -23.50
C PRO A 630 -20.94 -15.06 -22.78
N ALA A 631 -21.52 -16.26 -22.88
CA ALA A 631 -20.95 -17.48 -22.31
C ALA A 631 -19.66 -17.93 -23.02
N ASP A 632 -19.55 -17.67 -24.33
CA ASP A 632 -18.38 -18.02 -25.12
C ASP A 632 -17.18 -17.13 -24.76
N LYS A 633 -17.42 -15.88 -24.34
CA LYS A 633 -16.36 -14.96 -23.88
C LYS A 633 -15.61 -15.54 -22.69
N ALA A 634 -16.33 -16.04 -21.68
CA ALA A 634 -15.72 -16.70 -20.52
C ALA A 634 -14.93 -17.96 -20.92
N ALA A 635 -15.45 -18.78 -21.83
CA ALA A 635 -14.75 -19.97 -22.33
C ALA A 635 -13.46 -19.65 -23.12
N ILE A 636 -13.38 -18.48 -23.77
CA ILE A 636 -12.15 -18.00 -24.42
C ILE A 636 -11.10 -17.63 -23.37
N VAL A 637 -11.51 -16.91 -22.32
CA VAL A 637 -10.64 -16.57 -21.19
C VAL A 637 -10.08 -17.84 -20.55
N GLU A 638 -10.94 -18.82 -20.25
CA GLU A 638 -10.54 -20.12 -19.69
C GLU A 638 -9.55 -20.87 -20.61
N ARG A 639 -9.75 -20.83 -21.92
CA ARG A 639 -8.85 -21.47 -22.90
C ARG A 639 -7.47 -20.81 -22.93
N LEU A 640 -7.39 -19.50 -22.76
CA LEU A 640 -6.13 -18.77 -22.68
C LEU A 640 -5.42 -19.06 -21.34
N GLN A 641 -6.17 -19.09 -20.23
CA GLN A 641 -5.67 -19.49 -18.91
C GLN A 641 -5.12 -20.92 -18.92
N ALA A 642 -5.81 -21.86 -19.57
CA ALA A 642 -5.37 -23.25 -19.71
C ALA A 642 -4.04 -23.40 -20.48
N ARG A 643 -3.64 -22.39 -21.26
CA ARG A 643 -2.30 -22.32 -21.91
C ARG A 643 -1.21 -21.77 -20.98
N GLY A 644 -1.52 -21.54 -19.71
CA GLY A 644 -0.61 -20.98 -18.71
C GLY A 644 -0.41 -19.46 -18.83
N ARG A 645 -1.32 -18.75 -19.53
CA ARG A 645 -1.29 -17.29 -19.62
C ARG A 645 -1.99 -16.65 -18.43
N THR A 646 -1.52 -15.48 -18.03
CA THR A 646 -2.24 -14.63 -17.05
C THR A 646 -3.09 -13.62 -17.83
N VAL A 647 -4.40 -13.80 -17.80
CA VAL A 647 -5.36 -13.15 -18.69
C VAL A 647 -6.09 -12.03 -17.97
N ALA A 648 -5.99 -10.82 -18.52
CA ALA A 648 -6.86 -9.70 -18.15
C ALA A 648 -8.02 -9.58 -19.16
N MET A 649 -9.25 -9.49 -18.68
CA MET A 649 -10.43 -9.19 -19.50
C MET A 649 -10.81 -7.72 -19.30
N VAL A 650 -11.05 -6.99 -20.40
CA VAL A 650 -11.47 -5.59 -20.37
C VAL A 650 -12.83 -5.45 -21.05
N GLY A 651 -13.79 -4.86 -20.34
CA GLY A 651 -15.15 -4.67 -20.86
C GLY A 651 -15.90 -3.53 -20.18
N ASP A 652 -17.11 -3.25 -20.65
CA ASP A 652 -18.02 -2.24 -20.04
C ASP A 652 -18.76 -2.78 -18.79
N GLY A 653 -18.65 -4.10 -18.56
CA GLY A 653 -19.13 -4.81 -17.38
C GLY A 653 -20.63 -5.11 -17.32
N ILE A 654 -21.43 -4.72 -18.32
CA ILE A 654 -22.85 -5.09 -18.38
C ILE A 654 -23.01 -6.45 -19.07
N ASN A 655 -22.42 -6.59 -20.27
CA ASN A 655 -22.52 -7.82 -21.06
C ASN A 655 -21.36 -8.79 -20.79
N ASP A 656 -20.31 -8.30 -20.15
CA ASP A 656 -19.03 -9.00 -19.97
C ASP A 656 -18.78 -9.48 -18.55
N ALA A 657 -19.72 -9.26 -17.61
CA ALA A 657 -19.56 -9.64 -16.20
C ALA A 657 -19.10 -11.11 -16.00
N PRO A 658 -19.63 -12.12 -16.73
CA PRO A 658 -19.15 -13.50 -16.62
C PRO A 658 -17.68 -13.66 -17.06
N ALA A 659 -17.26 -12.96 -18.11
CA ALA A 659 -15.89 -13.03 -18.62
C ALA A 659 -14.91 -12.26 -17.74
N LEU A 660 -15.34 -11.13 -17.17
CA LEU A 660 -14.58 -10.35 -16.18
C LEU A 660 -14.32 -11.18 -14.92
N ALA A 661 -15.33 -11.90 -14.42
CA ALA A 661 -15.21 -12.74 -13.24
C ALA A 661 -14.37 -14.02 -13.47
N GLN A 662 -14.33 -14.53 -14.71
CA GLN A 662 -13.52 -15.69 -15.08
C GLN A 662 -12.03 -15.36 -15.25
N ALA A 663 -11.71 -14.11 -15.61
CA ALA A 663 -10.34 -13.67 -15.84
C ALA A 663 -9.50 -13.69 -14.56
N ASP A 664 -8.18 -13.79 -14.71
CA ASP A 664 -7.27 -13.58 -13.57
C ASP A 664 -7.37 -12.13 -13.07
N LEU A 665 -7.67 -11.21 -14.00
CA LEU A 665 -7.89 -9.80 -13.71
C LEU A 665 -9.05 -9.24 -14.57
N GLY A 666 -10.15 -8.86 -13.93
CA GLY A 666 -11.24 -8.13 -14.57
C GLY A 666 -11.00 -6.61 -14.54
N ILE A 667 -11.01 -5.96 -15.70
CA ILE A 667 -10.89 -4.50 -15.83
C ILE A 667 -12.19 -3.95 -16.45
N ALA A 668 -12.95 -3.16 -15.69
CA ALA A 668 -14.09 -2.44 -16.22
C ALA A 668 -13.66 -1.07 -16.77
N ILE A 669 -14.27 -0.60 -17.88
CA ILE A 669 -14.02 0.72 -18.47
C ILE A 669 -15.30 1.53 -18.66
N GLY A 670 -15.21 2.83 -18.39
CA GLY A 670 -16.29 3.80 -18.60
C GLY A 670 -17.28 3.90 -17.44
N THR A 671 -18.39 4.59 -17.68
CA THR A 671 -19.40 4.94 -16.68
C THR A 671 -20.40 3.81 -16.38
N GLY A 672 -20.06 2.56 -16.73
CA GLY A 672 -20.95 1.40 -16.65
C GLY A 672 -21.39 1.07 -15.22
N ALA A 673 -22.66 0.71 -15.09
CA ALA A 673 -23.48 0.42 -13.90
C ALA A 673 -22.76 -0.11 -12.64
N ASP A 674 -23.39 0.06 -11.47
CA ASP A 674 -22.93 -0.47 -10.17
C ASP A 674 -22.51 -1.95 -10.22
N VAL A 675 -23.11 -2.74 -11.13
CA VAL A 675 -22.77 -4.15 -11.40
C VAL A 675 -21.36 -4.33 -12.00
N ALA A 676 -20.93 -3.44 -12.91
CA ALA A 676 -19.61 -3.48 -13.52
C ALA A 676 -18.51 -3.15 -12.49
N ILE A 677 -18.77 -2.16 -11.64
CA ILE A 677 -17.90 -1.79 -10.52
C ILE A 677 -17.79 -2.94 -9.52
N GLU A 678 -18.88 -3.68 -9.26
CA GLU A 678 -18.90 -4.85 -8.36
C GLU A 678 -18.28 -6.13 -8.96
N ALA A 679 -18.24 -6.26 -10.29
CA ALA A 679 -17.67 -7.44 -10.96
C ALA A 679 -16.16 -7.31 -11.29
N SER A 680 -15.57 -6.10 -11.27
CA SER A 680 -14.18 -5.89 -11.71
C SER A 680 -13.16 -5.68 -10.59
N ASP A 681 -11.95 -6.22 -10.78
CA ASP A 681 -10.80 -6.01 -9.89
C ASP A 681 -10.22 -4.60 -10.02
N ILE A 682 -10.23 -4.07 -11.24
CA ILE A 682 -9.83 -2.70 -11.57
C ILE A 682 -10.98 -2.03 -12.32
N THR A 683 -11.30 -0.80 -11.96
CA THR A 683 -12.31 0.01 -12.66
C THR A 683 -11.63 1.29 -13.16
N LEU A 684 -11.77 1.55 -14.45
CA LEU A 684 -11.36 2.79 -15.10
C LEU A 684 -12.59 3.70 -15.18
N ILE A 685 -12.59 4.80 -14.41
CA ILE A 685 -13.72 5.74 -14.36
C ILE A 685 -13.91 6.41 -15.73
N GLY A 686 -12.80 6.74 -16.38
CA GLY A 686 -12.79 7.32 -17.72
C GLY A 686 -13.10 6.30 -18.82
N GLY A 687 -13.46 6.81 -20.00
CA GLY A 687 -13.69 5.99 -21.18
C GLY A 687 -12.40 5.66 -21.94
N ASP A 688 -11.26 6.23 -21.55
CA ASP A 688 -10.00 6.13 -22.28
C ASP A 688 -9.34 4.71 -22.15
N PRO A 689 -9.22 3.95 -23.25
CA PRO A 689 -8.58 2.63 -23.23
C PRO A 689 -7.10 2.65 -22.85
N ARG A 690 -6.42 3.81 -22.89
CA ARG A 690 -5.05 3.97 -22.35
C ARG A 690 -4.98 3.81 -20.84
N GLY A 691 -6.11 3.87 -20.14
CA GLY A 691 -6.18 3.51 -18.72
C GLY A 691 -5.73 2.06 -18.44
N VAL A 692 -5.88 1.14 -19.40
CA VAL A 692 -5.47 -0.27 -19.25
C VAL A 692 -3.94 -0.41 -19.14
N PRO A 693 -3.12 0.04 -20.11
CA PRO A 693 -1.67 0.02 -19.96
C PRO A 693 -1.19 0.87 -18.77
N ALA A 694 -1.85 1.99 -18.47
CA ALA A 694 -1.55 2.81 -17.29
C ALA A 694 -1.70 2.02 -15.97
N ALA A 695 -2.80 1.28 -15.81
CA ALA A 695 -3.08 0.44 -14.63
C ALA A 695 -2.03 -0.68 -14.48
N ILE A 696 -1.69 -1.37 -15.57
CA ILE A 696 -0.65 -2.41 -15.58
C ILE A 696 0.72 -1.80 -15.26
N GLY A 697 1.05 -0.64 -15.83
CA GLY A 697 2.29 0.08 -15.56
C GLY A 697 2.44 0.50 -14.09
N LEU A 698 1.38 1.05 -13.51
CA LEU A 698 1.30 1.43 -12.10
C LEU A 698 1.47 0.20 -11.18
N SER A 699 0.80 -0.90 -11.51
CA SER A 699 0.96 -2.18 -10.83
C SER A 699 2.41 -2.67 -10.87
N ARG A 700 3.03 -2.72 -12.05
CA ARG A 700 4.43 -3.14 -12.22
C ARG A 700 5.40 -2.26 -11.42
N ALA A 701 5.18 -0.94 -11.41
CA ALA A 701 5.96 -0.01 -10.59
C ALA A 701 5.79 -0.27 -9.09
N THR A 702 4.56 -0.46 -8.64
CA THR A 702 4.22 -0.73 -7.23
C THR A 702 4.84 -2.05 -6.76
N MET A 703 4.68 -3.13 -7.53
CA MET A 703 5.26 -4.44 -7.21
C MET A 703 6.79 -4.43 -7.20
N THR A 704 7.42 -3.64 -8.06
CA THR A 704 8.88 -3.46 -8.04
C THR A 704 9.33 -2.84 -6.71
N VAL A 705 8.63 -1.79 -6.27
CA VAL A 705 8.92 -1.13 -4.99
C VAL A 705 8.68 -2.06 -3.81
N ILE A 706 7.60 -2.86 -3.82
CA ILE A 706 7.34 -3.87 -2.79
C ILE A 706 8.48 -4.89 -2.71
N ARG A 707 8.93 -5.45 -3.85
CA ARG A 707 10.06 -6.40 -3.88
C ARG A 707 11.35 -5.78 -3.36
N GLN A 708 11.63 -4.53 -3.72
CA GLN A 708 12.78 -3.79 -3.20
C GLN A 708 12.68 -3.61 -1.69
N ASN A 709 11.52 -3.18 -1.20
CA ASN A 709 11.30 -2.95 0.23
C ASN A 709 11.46 -4.25 1.02
N LEU A 710 10.88 -5.36 0.54
CA LEU A 710 11.04 -6.67 1.18
C LEU A 710 12.49 -7.17 1.13
N PHE A 711 13.18 -7.00 0.01
CA PHE A 711 14.60 -7.33 -0.09
C PHE A 711 15.41 -6.56 0.96
N TRP A 712 15.26 -5.23 1.03
CA TRP A 712 15.96 -4.39 2.00
C TRP A 712 15.48 -4.58 3.44
N ALA A 713 14.25 -5.02 3.67
CA ALA A 713 13.75 -5.31 5.00
C ALA A 713 14.37 -6.58 5.62
N PHE A 714 15.04 -7.43 4.83
CA PHE A 714 15.71 -8.65 5.32
C PHE A 714 17.21 -8.71 5.01
N ALA A 715 17.66 -8.15 3.89
CA ALA A 715 19.04 -8.31 3.43
C ALA A 715 20.07 -7.83 4.46
N TYR A 716 19.81 -6.70 5.13
CA TYR A 716 20.70 -6.21 6.18
C TYR A 716 20.66 -7.09 7.43
N ASN A 717 19.50 -7.62 7.84
CA ASN A 717 19.43 -8.53 8.99
C ASN A 717 20.22 -9.81 8.69
N VAL A 718 20.01 -10.42 7.53
CA VAL A 718 20.73 -11.63 7.11
C VAL A 718 22.24 -11.40 7.04
N LEU A 719 22.67 -10.23 6.57
CA LEU A 719 24.09 -9.87 6.48
C LEU A 719 24.71 -9.58 7.86
N LEU A 720 23.97 -8.93 8.76
CA LEU A 720 24.50 -8.45 10.05
C LEU A 720 24.30 -9.43 11.20
N ILE A 721 23.42 -10.43 11.09
CA ILE A 721 23.31 -11.52 12.07
C ILE A 721 24.65 -12.24 12.24
N PRO A 722 25.35 -12.73 11.19
CA PRO A 722 26.68 -13.33 11.35
C PRO A 722 27.71 -12.40 11.99
N VAL A 723 27.63 -11.10 11.71
CA VAL A 723 28.50 -10.09 12.35
C VAL A 723 28.19 -9.99 13.85
N ALA A 724 26.92 -9.95 14.23
CA ALA A 724 26.47 -9.96 15.62
C ALA A 724 26.81 -11.28 16.34
N MET A 725 26.84 -12.39 15.61
CA MET A 725 27.31 -13.68 16.13
C MET A 725 28.81 -13.69 16.45
N GLY A 726 29.56 -12.72 15.92
CA GLY A 726 31.00 -12.63 16.11
C GLY A 726 31.84 -13.17 14.96
N ALA A 727 31.28 -13.37 13.76
CA ALA A 727 32.04 -13.91 12.62
C ALA A 727 33.26 -13.06 12.23
N LEU A 728 33.24 -11.76 12.51
CA LEU A 728 34.37 -10.85 12.27
C LEU A 728 35.36 -10.79 13.43
N TYR A 729 35.01 -11.32 14.61
CA TYR A 729 35.82 -11.22 15.80
C TYR A 729 37.18 -11.94 15.68
N PRO A 730 37.28 -13.19 15.16
CA PRO A 730 38.56 -13.89 15.07
C PRO A 730 39.61 -13.22 14.17
N PHE A 731 39.16 -12.43 13.19
CA PHE A 731 40.03 -11.81 12.19
C PHE A 731 40.31 -10.33 12.47
N PHE A 732 39.33 -9.62 13.04
CA PHE A 732 39.38 -8.16 13.18
C PHE A 732 39.16 -7.67 14.62
N GLY A 733 38.77 -8.55 15.56
CA GLY A 733 38.43 -8.17 16.93
C GLY A 733 37.12 -7.36 17.05
N ILE A 734 36.32 -7.28 15.98
CA ILE A 734 35.11 -6.44 15.93
C ILE A 734 33.89 -7.24 16.38
N THR A 735 33.18 -6.73 17.38
CA THR A 735 31.83 -7.16 17.78
C THR A 735 30.80 -6.10 17.40
N LEU A 736 29.56 -6.51 17.12
CA LEU A 736 28.49 -5.55 16.80
C LEU A 736 27.90 -5.01 18.11
N SER A 737 27.99 -3.69 18.33
CA SER A 737 27.31 -3.09 19.49
C SER A 737 25.78 -3.13 19.32
N PRO A 738 25.02 -3.48 20.37
CA PRO A 738 23.55 -3.47 20.32
C PRO A 738 22.96 -2.12 19.89
N ALA A 739 23.60 -1.00 20.24
CA ALA A 739 23.18 0.33 19.83
C ALA A 739 23.33 0.55 18.31
N LEU A 740 24.44 0.12 17.70
CA LEU A 740 24.62 0.17 16.25
C LEU A 740 23.61 -0.73 15.53
N ALA A 741 23.31 -1.90 16.10
CA ALA A 741 22.27 -2.78 15.58
C ALA A 741 20.88 -2.10 15.58
N ALA A 742 20.52 -1.43 16.68
CA ALA A 742 19.29 -0.66 16.78
C ALA A 742 19.23 0.53 15.80
N GLY A 743 20.35 1.22 15.58
CA GLY A 743 20.47 2.28 14.59
C GLY A 743 20.28 1.78 13.15
N ALA A 744 20.89 0.65 12.79
CA ALA A 744 20.74 0.02 11.47
C ALA A 744 19.27 -0.31 11.15
N MET A 745 18.52 -0.78 12.15
CA MET A 745 17.08 -1.04 11.99
C MET A 745 16.26 0.22 11.72
N ALA A 746 16.50 1.31 12.45
CA ALA A 746 15.81 2.57 12.24
C ALA A 746 16.04 3.08 10.79
N LEU A 747 17.26 2.96 10.30
CA LEU A 747 17.64 3.34 8.93
C LEU A 747 16.97 2.45 7.87
N SER A 748 16.82 1.14 8.14
CA SER A 748 16.05 0.24 7.28
C SER A 748 14.60 0.70 7.10
N SER A 749 13.91 1.04 8.19
CA SER A 749 12.53 1.56 8.12
C SER A 749 12.43 2.86 7.32
N VAL A 750 13.38 3.79 7.50
CA VAL A 750 13.44 5.03 6.72
C VAL A 750 13.65 4.74 5.23
N SER A 751 14.52 3.80 4.89
CA SER A 751 14.81 3.43 3.50
C SER A 751 13.56 2.88 2.78
N VAL A 752 12.82 2.00 3.45
CA VAL A 752 11.59 1.36 2.94
C VAL A 752 10.48 2.40 2.73
N VAL A 753 10.28 3.30 3.68
CA VAL A 753 9.29 4.38 3.57
C VAL A 753 9.67 5.35 2.46
N ALA A 754 10.93 5.80 2.43
CA ALA A 754 11.41 6.73 1.40
C ALA A 754 11.29 6.11 0.00
N ASN A 755 11.59 4.82 -0.15
CA ASN A 755 11.43 4.11 -1.41
C ASN A 755 9.96 4.02 -1.84
N SER A 756 9.04 3.73 -0.91
CA SER A 756 7.60 3.71 -1.16
C SER A 756 7.07 5.08 -1.61
N LEU A 757 7.55 6.16 -0.99
CA LEU A 757 7.17 7.53 -1.34
C LEU A 757 7.63 7.95 -2.74
N ARG A 758 8.56 7.24 -3.40
CA ARG A 758 8.93 7.52 -4.79
C ARG A 758 7.77 7.30 -5.77
N LEU A 759 6.84 6.41 -5.43
CA LEU A 759 5.60 6.22 -6.21
C LEU A 759 4.75 7.50 -6.22
N ARG A 760 4.95 8.44 -5.29
CA ARG A 760 4.31 9.77 -5.33
C ARG A 760 4.78 10.66 -6.49
N ARG A 761 5.75 10.23 -7.30
CA ARG A 761 6.15 10.95 -8.51
C ARG A 761 5.81 10.17 -9.79
N TYR A 762 5.17 9.02 -9.65
CA TYR A 762 4.70 8.24 -10.79
C TYR A 762 3.51 8.95 -11.43
N ASP A 763 3.57 9.14 -12.75
CA ASP A 763 2.47 9.67 -13.55
C ASP A 763 1.60 8.51 -14.01
N ALA A 764 0.40 8.42 -13.44
CA ALA A 764 -0.56 7.35 -13.70
C ALA A 764 -1.65 7.77 -14.70
N ARG A 765 -1.59 9.00 -15.24
CA ARG A 765 -2.63 9.53 -16.15
C ARG A 765 -2.58 8.84 -17.52
N PRO A 766 -3.74 8.51 -18.13
CA PRO A 766 -3.82 7.76 -19.39
C PRO A 766 -3.10 8.40 -20.59
N ASP A 767 -2.85 9.71 -20.57
CA ASP A 767 -2.18 10.47 -21.61
C ASP A 767 -0.64 10.43 -21.53
N ALA A 768 -0.09 9.95 -20.41
CA ALA A 768 1.35 9.81 -20.24
C ALA A 768 1.87 8.55 -20.93
N VAL A 769 3.08 8.61 -21.50
CA VAL A 769 3.74 7.42 -22.06
C VAL A 769 4.20 6.53 -20.90
N HIS A 770 3.54 5.40 -20.68
CA HIS A 770 3.94 4.48 -19.62
C HIS A 770 4.95 3.45 -20.14
N ARG A 771 5.94 3.17 -19.30
CA ARG A 771 6.86 2.05 -19.56
C ARG A 771 6.25 0.80 -18.96
N VAL A 772 5.43 0.14 -19.75
CA VAL A 772 4.82 -1.14 -19.35
C VAL A 772 5.86 -2.26 -19.48
N GLY A 773 6.76 -2.25 -20.46
CA GLY A 773 7.77 -3.31 -20.70
C GLY A 773 8.93 -3.45 -19.68
N PRO A 774 9.72 -4.54 -19.75
CA PRO A 774 10.86 -4.80 -18.85
C PRO A 774 11.91 -3.68 -18.93
N ARG A 775 12.43 -3.28 -17.78
CA ARG A 775 13.39 -2.17 -17.67
C ARG A 775 14.78 -2.61 -18.18
N GLY A 776 15.40 -1.78 -19.03
CA GLY A 776 16.81 -1.98 -19.41
C GLY A 776 17.78 -1.74 -18.23
N ALA A 777 19.03 -2.15 -18.39
CA ALA A 777 20.07 -2.11 -17.34
C ALA A 777 20.24 -0.73 -16.67
N LEU A 778 20.11 0.38 -17.41
CA LEU A 778 20.16 1.74 -16.86
C LEU A 778 19.01 2.05 -15.89
N GLY A 779 17.83 1.45 -16.09
CA GLY A 779 16.70 1.60 -15.17
C GLY A 779 16.99 0.96 -13.82
N HIS A 780 17.57 -0.25 -13.84
CA HIS A 780 18.00 -0.95 -12.63
C HIS A 780 19.12 -0.20 -11.90
N LEU A 781 20.10 0.38 -12.61
CA LEU A 781 21.17 1.18 -12.04
C LEU A 781 20.66 2.43 -11.31
N ARG A 782 19.69 3.16 -11.89
CA ARG A 782 19.16 4.39 -11.27
C ARG A 782 18.37 4.10 -9.99
N GLU A 783 17.70 2.95 -9.92
CA GLU A 783 16.99 2.52 -8.72
C GLU A 783 17.94 1.99 -7.65
N ALA A 784 18.96 1.21 -8.04
CA ALA A 784 20.02 0.75 -7.16
C ALA A 784 20.82 1.93 -6.58
N TRP A 785 21.00 3.01 -7.34
CA TRP A 785 21.68 4.22 -6.88
C TRP A 785 20.97 4.88 -5.69
N PHE A 786 19.64 5.03 -5.73
CA PHE A 786 18.90 5.66 -4.63
C PHE A 786 19.07 4.87 -3.32
N LEU A 787 18.95 3.55 -3.40
CA LEU A 787 19.11 2.65 -2.25
C LEU A 787 20.58 2.59 -1.80
N GLY A 788 21.52 2.61 -2.75
CA GLY A 788 22.96 2.69 -2.49
C GLY A 788 23.37 3.99 -1.79
N VAL A 789 22.77 5.12 -2.14
CA VAL A 789 23.00 6.42 -1.47
C VAL A 789 22.48 6.37 -0.02
N ILE A 790 21.30 5.79 0.22
CA ILE A 790 20.77 5.63 1.58
C ILE A 790 21.66 4.69 2.41
N ALA A 791 22.12 3.58 1.83
CA ALA A 791 23.04 2.66 2.47
C ALA A 791 24.39 3.32 2.79
N LEU A 792 24.95 4.11 1.86
CA LEU A 792 26.18 4.87 2.05
C LEU A 792 26.04 5.94 3.12
N ALA A 793 24.93 6.68 3.15
CA ALA A 793 24.65 7.67 4.20
C ALA A 793 24.55 7.01 5.58
N SER A 794 23.91 5.83 5.63
CA SER A 794 23.78 5.01 6.85
C SER A 794 25.14 4.51 7.36
N LEU A 795 25.97 3.98 6.46
CA LEU A 795 27.33 3.55 6.75
C LEU A 795 28.23 4.73 7.15
N GLY A 796 28.06 5.89 6.53
CA GLY A 796 28.79 7.11 6.88
C GLY A 796 28.49 7.61 8.30
N LEU A 797 27.23 7.55 8.73
CA LEU A 797 26.84 7.91 10.09
C LEU A 797 27.44 6.94 11.12
N ALA A 798 27.32 5.63 10.89
CA ALA A 798 27.89 4.61 11.77
C ALA A 798 29.43 4.69 11.81
N GLY A 799 30.06 4.83 10.64
CA GLY A 799 31.50 5.00 10.51
C GLY A 799 32.01 6.27 11.18
N GLY A 800 31.24 7.37 11.16
CA GLY A 800 31.58 8.60 11.87
C GLY A 800 31.62 8.43 13.39
N VAL A 801 30.66 7.68 13.96
CA VAL A 801 30.64 7.38 15.41
C VAL A 801 31.82 6.47 15.80
N MET A 802 32.08 5.42 15.01
CA MET A 802 33.22 4.52 15.26
C MET A 802 34.56 5.25 15.10
N ALA A 803 34.69 6.10 14.07
CA ALA A 803 35.89 6.88 13.84
C ALA A 803 36.15 7.86 15.00
N ALA A 804 35.10 8.48 15.56
CA ALA A 804 35.24 9.35 16.71
C ALA A 804 35.82 8.61 17.93
N ASP A 805 35.31 7.42 18.26
CA ASP A 805 35.84 6.59 19.36
C ASP A 805 37.28 6.12 19.08
N THR A 806 37.56 5.72 17.83
CA THR A 806 38.90 5.28 17.43
C THR A 806 39.93 6.42 17.47
N ILE A 807 39.54 7.65 17.08
CA ILE A 807 40.39 8.84 17.13
C ILE A 807 40.71 9.22 18.59
N ILE A 808 39.73 9.10 19.48
CA ILE A 808 39.93 9.32 20.91
C ILE A 808 40.95 8.30 21.46
N ASP A 809 40.78 7.03 21.13
CA ASP A 809 41.70 5.96 21.54
C ASP A 809 43.11 6.10 20.96
N ALA A 810 43.22 6.60 19.72
CA ALA A 810 44.50 6.83 19.06
C ALA A 810 45.29 7.99 19.68
N ASN A 811 44.59 8.99 20.21
CA ASN A 811 45.19 10.16 20.86
C ASN A 811 45.40 9.97 22.37
N ALA A 812 45.01 8.83 22.93
CA ALA A 812 45.20 8.53 24.35
C ALA A 812 46.61 8.02 24.64
N THR A 813 47.19 8.43 25.78
CA THR A 813 48.45 7.89 26.28
C THR A 813 48.25 6.46 26.75
N LYS A 814 48.99 5.52 26.15
CA LYS A 814 48.88 4.09 26.48
C LYS A 814 49.89 3.72 27.56
N LEU A 815 49.40 3.10 28.62
CA LEU A 815 50.20 2.55 29.71
C LEU A 815 50.01 1.06 29.76
N GLN A 816 51.09 0.32 29.98
CA GLN A 816 51.04 -1.11 30.23
C GLN A 816 51.61 -1.36 31.61
N VAL A 817 50.82 -1.99 32.49
CA VAL A 817 51.26 -2.42 33.82
C VAL A 817 51.04 -3.92 33.90
N THR A 818 52.04 -4.66 34.33
CA THR A 818 51.95 -6.10 34.54
C THR A 818 52.11 -6.41 36.02
N ALA A 819 51.16 -7.14 36.61
CA ALA A 819 51.36 -7.77 37.92
C ALA A 819 52.19 -9.04 37.74
N ARG A 820 53.36 -9.10 38.37
CA ARG A 820 54.20 -10.30 38.40
C ARG A 820 55.00 -10.35 39.70
N ASN A 821 54.99 -11.51 40.35
CA ASN A 821 55.56 -11.77 41.66
C ASN A 821 55.04 -10.80 42.74
N VAL A 822 53.73 -10.51 42.74
CA VAL A 822 53.08 -9.61 43.74
C VAL A 822 53.69 -8.20 43.70
N ALA A 823 54.00 -7.72 42.49
CA ALA A 823 54.52 -6.38 42.24
C ALA A 823 54.01 -5.84 40.90
N PHE A 824 53.78 -4.52 40.84
CA PHE A 824 53.45 -3.83 39.59
C PHE A 824 54.72 -3.56 38.77
N MET A 825 54.69 -3.88 37.48
CA MET A 825 55.78 -3.63 36.54
C MET A 825 55.28 -2.81 35.34
N PRO A 826 55.72 -1.56 35.16
CA PRO A 826 56.54 -0.77 36.08
C PRO A 826 55.79 -0.38 37.36
N ALA A 827 56.51 -0.20 38.47
CA ALA A 827 55.94 0.24 39.73
C ALA A 827 55.64 1.75 39.72
N ASP A 828 56.41 2.53 38.97
CA ASP A 828 56.22 3.97 38.80
C ASP A 828 55.78 4.28 37.36
N VAL A 829 54.64 4.95 37.24
CA VAL A 829 54.03 5.31 35.97
C VAL A 829 53.85 6.82 35.90
N ARG A 830 54.06 7.44 34.73
CA ARG A 830 53.96 8.89 34.56
C ARG A 830 53.00 9.26 33.45
N VAL A 831 52.14 10.25 33.70
CA VAL A 831 51.14 10.76 32.77
C VAL A 831 51.05 12.28 32.86
N ARG A 832 50.46 12.95 31.86
CA ARG A 832 50.22 14.39 31.91
C ARG A 832 48.83 14.70 32.46
N ALA A 833 48.73 15.77 33.24
CA ALA A 833 47.45 16.26 33.73
C ALA A 833 46.50 16.57 32.56
N GLY A 834 45.23 16.18 32.64
CA GLY A 834 44.21 16.45 31.61
C GLY A 834 44.33 15.61 30.32
N GLU A 835 45.32 14.72 30.22
CA GLU A 835 45.46 13.79 29.10
C GLU A 835 44.59 12.55 29.31
N THR A 836 43.95 12.06 28.24
CA THR A 836 43.25 10.77 28.29
C THR A 836 44.26 9.64 28.28
N VAL A 837 44.20 8.80 29.30
CA VAL A 837 45.09 7.67 29.50
C VAL A 837 44.32 6.38 29.29
N VAL A 838 44.93 5.43 28.58
CA VAL A 838 44.45 4.07 28.42
C VAL A 838 45.46 3.15 29.10
N LEU A 839 45.08 2.55 30.22
CA LEU A 839 45.88 1.56 30.92
C LEU A 839 45.47 0.15 30.50
N GLU A 840 46.45 -0.66 30.11
CA GLU A 840 46.33 -2.11 29.97
C GLU A 840 47.04 -2.78 31.17
N PHE A 841 46.25 -3.28 32.11
CA PHE A 841 46.74 -4.01 33.26
C PHE A 841 46.70 -5.51 32.98
N THR A 842 47.87 -6.16 32.95
CA THR A 842 47.99 -7.60 32.73
C THR A 842 48.37 -8.30 34.02
N ASN A 843 47.60 -9.31 34.42
CA ASN A 843 47.95 -10.12 35.56
C ASN A 843 48.71 -11.38 35.12
N GLY A 844 49.99 -11.46 35.47
CA GLY A 844 50.86 -12.61 35.22
C GLY A 844 51.11 -13.50 36.45
N ASP A 845 50.38 -13.28 37.54
CA ASP A 845 50.44 -14.04 38.79
C ASP A 845 49.26 -15.03 38.90
N PRO A 846 49.40 -16.12 39.68
CA PRO A 846 48.38 -17.17 39.77
C PRO A 846 47.18 -16.80 40.68
N VAL A 847 47.11 -15.56 41.16
CA VAL A 847 46.05 -15.04 42.02
C VAL A 847 45.44 -13.77 41.42
N PHE A 848 44.21 -13.41 41.80
CA PHE A 848 43.57 -12.19 41.34
C PHE A 848 44.32 -10.96 41.86
N HIS A 849 44.43 -9.93 41.02
CA HIS A 849 44.99 -8.64 41.39
C HIS A 849 44.11 -7.54 40.87
N ASP A 850 43.91 -6.51 41.68
CA ASP A 850 43.16 -5.31 41.33
C ASP A 850 44.07 -4.10 41.56
N TRP A 851 44.45 -3.44 40.48
CA TRP A 851 45.29 -2.24 40.45
C TRP A 851 44.41 -1.04 40.72
N GLU A 852 44.57 -0.31 41.82
CA GLU A 852 43.77 0.90 42.13
C GLU A 852 44.68 2.11 42.38
N VAL A 853 44.27 3.31 41.95
CA VAL A 853 44.87 4.57 42.38
C VAL A 853 44.17 5.13 43.61
N VAL A 854 44.86 5.08 44.75
CA VAL A 854 44.33 5.47 46.06
C VAL A 854 43.81 6.91 46.05
N GLY A 855 42.53 7.07 46.41
CA GLY A 855 41.88 8.37 46.55
C GLY A 855 41.36 8.95 45.23
N LEU A 856 41.45 8.22 44.12
CA LEU A 856 40.78 8.55 42.85
C LEU A 856 39.73 7.48 42.55
N ALA A 857 38.46 7.88 42.48
CA ALA A 857 37.38 6.96 42.14
C ALA A 857 37.53 6.44 40.69
N ASN A 858 37.22 5.16 40.47
CA ASN A 858 37.16 4.50 39.16
C ASN A 858 38.48 4.57 38.36
N VAL A 859 39.61 4.56 39.06
CA VAL A 859 40.93 4.38 38.44
C VAL A 859 41.49 3.05 38.95
N ASP A 860 40.72 2.00 38.68
CA ASP A 860 40.95 0.64 39.14
C ASP A 860 40.81 -0.40 38.02
N ALA A 861 41.56 -1.50 38.11
CA ALA A 861 41.56 -2.60 37.17
C ALA A 861 42.07 -3.90 37.84
N GLY A 862 41.23 -4.90 38.08
CA GLY A 862 41.65 -6.31 38.19
C GLY A 862 40.88 -7.26 37.27
N ALA A 863 41.40 -8.20 36.45
CA ALA A 863 42.63 -8.95 36.23
C ALA A 863 42.83 -10.22 37.08
N ARG A 864 42.25 -11.33 36.60
CA ARG A 864 42.55 -12.73 36.98
C ARG A 864 43.86 -13.23 36.35
N PRO A 865 44.40 -14.39 36.78
CA PRO A 865 45.61 -14.96 36.19
C PRO A 865 45.53 -15.04 34.67
N ASP A 866 46.58 -14.56 34.01
CA ASP A 866 46.72 -14.46 32.54
C ASP A 866 45.67 -13.55 31.85
N GLN A 867 44.94 -12.72 32.60
CA GLN A 867 43.99 -11.76 32.06
C GLN A 867 44.63 -10.38 31.89
N THR A 868 44.40 -9.76 30.73
CA THR A 868 44.65 -8.33 30.52
C THR A 868 43.34 -7.57 30.56
N GLN A 869 43.32 -6.49 31.32
CA GLN A 869 42.19 -5.61 31.47
C GLN A 869 42.56 -4.20 31.02
N ARG A 870 41.61 -3.49 30.45
CA ARG A 870 41.84 -2.18 29.84
C ARG A 870 40.90 -1.15 30.44
N ILE A 871 41.46 -0.07 30.98
CA ILE A 871 40.68 1.05 31.53
C ILE A 871 41.09 2.36 30.88
N ARG A 872 40.15 3.31 30.81
CA ARG A 872 40.38 4.65 30.24
C ARG A 872 40.04 5.70 31.29
N PHE A 873 40.99 6.57 31.64
CA PHE A 873 40.80 7.60 32.66
C PHE A 873 41.53 8.90 32.30
N THR A 874 41.14 9.99 32.95
CA THR A 874 41.80 11.31 32.83
C THR A 874 41.95 11.89 34.23
N ILE A 875 43.15 12.36 34.57
CA ILE A 875 43.44 13.00 35.87
C ILE A 875 43.82 14.45 35.61
N ASP A 876 42.97 15.38 36.03
CA ASP A 876 43.18 16.82 35.78
C ASP A 876 44.13 17.48 36.77
N ARG A 877 44.30 16.90 37.97
CA ARG A 877 45.11 17.49 39.03
C ARG A 877 46.54 16.93 38.97
N PRO A 878 47.57 17.77 38.77
CA PRO A 878 48.95 17.35 38.88
C PRO A 878 49.25 16.89 40.31
N GLY A 879 50.06 15.85 40.46
CA GLY A 879 50.36 15.26 41.76
C GLY A 879 50.98 13.88 41.67
N THR A 880 51.34 13.34 42.83
CA THR A 880 51.82 11.97 42.96
C THR A 880 50.76 11.17 43.70
N TYR A 881 50.23 10.14 43.03
CA TYR A 881 49.19 9.28 43.55
C TYR A 881 49.78 7.92 43.90
N VAL A 882 49.32 7.33 45.00
CA VAL A 882 49.70 5.97 45.39
C VAL A 882 48.84 5.01 44.57
N VAL A 883 49.48 3.95 44.08
CA VAL A 883 48.81 2.83 43.42
C VAL A 883 48.96 1.62 44.32
N GLU A 884 47.91 0.88 44.60
CA GLU A 884 48.00 -0.33 45.40
C GLU A 884 47.14 -1.47 44.85
N CYS A 885 47.39 -2.67 45.36
CA CYS A 885 46.49 -3.79 45.13
C CYS A 885 45.46 -3.91 46.24
N THR A 886 44.17 -3.81 45.90
CA THR A 886 43.06 -3.82 46.87
C THR A 886 42.78 -5.19 47.48
N VAL A 887 43.36 -6.24 46.90
CA VAL A 887 43.21 -7.61 47.38
C VAL A 887 43.88 -7.77 48.74
N GLU A 888 43.13 -8.32 49.70
CA GLU A 888 43.55 -8.42 51.11
C GLU A 888 44.95 -9.05 51.24
N GLY A 889 45.86 -8.35 51.90
CA GLY A 889 47.25 -8.78 52.13
C GLY A 889 48.22 -8.58 50.96
N HIS A 890 47.77 -8.20 49.76
CA HIS A 890 48.65 -8.00 48.60
C HIS A 890 49.43 -6.68 48.67
N ALA A 891 48.78 -5.58 49.06
CA ALA A 891 49.48 -4.31 49.33
C ALA A 891 50.53 -4.46 50.46
N GLU A 892 50.18 -5.18 51.53
CA GLU A 892 51.09 -5.48 52.65
C GLU A 892 52.29 -6.35 52.22
N ALA A 893 52.08 -7.21 51.21
CA ALA A 893 53.13 -8.02 50.58
C ALA A 893 54.05 -7.22 49.62
N GLY A 894 53.82 -5.92 49.46
CA GLY A 894 54.66 -5.02 48.67
C GLY A 894 54.11 -4.66 47.29
N MET A 895 52.86 -5.01 46.99
CA MET A 895 52.22 -4.70 45.71
C MET A 895 51.68 -3.25 45.68
N VAL A 896 52.62 -2.31 45.72
CA VAL A 896 52.37 -0.87 45.74
C VAL A 896 53.22 -0.21 44.65
N GLY A 897 52.71 0.86 44.06
CA GLY A 897 53.37 1.66 43.03
C GLY A 897 53.00 3.14 43.15
N THR A 898 53.45 3.92 42.16
CA THR A 898 53.24 5.37 42.11
C THR A 898 52.76 5.80 40.74
N LEU A 899 51.71 6.62 40.67
CA LEU A 899 51.28 7.31 39.46
C LEU A 899 51.60 8.81 39.59
N VAL A 900 52.56 9.30 38.80
CA VAL A 900 52.96 10.71 38.76
C VAL A 900 52.22 11.41 37.63
N VAL A 901 51.39 12.40 37.98
CA VAL A 901 50.68 13.26 37.04
C VAL A 901 51.44 14.58 36.92
N GLU A 902 52.13 14.77 35.80
CA GLU A 902 52.97 15.93 35.50
C GLU A 902 52.12 17.11 34.98
N VAL A 903 52.58 18.33 35.25
CA VAL A 903 51.95 19.57 34.76
C VAL A 903 52.12 19.65 33.24
N ILE A 904 51.07 20.05 32.52
CA ILE A 904 51.20 20.45 31.11
C ILE A 904 51.92 21.81 31.10
N ASP A 905 53.14 21.87 30.58
CA ASP A 905 53.84 23.13 30.29
C ASP A 905 53.14 23.97 29.22
#